data_AF-A0A9Q1GI17-F1
#
_entry.id   AF-A0A9Q1GI17-F1
#
_cell.length_a   1.000
_cell.length_b   1.000
_cell.length_c   1.000
_cell.angle_alpha   90.00
_cell.angle_beta   90.00
_cell.angle_gamma   90.00
#
_symmetry.space_group_name_H-M   'P 1'
#
loop_
_entity.id
_entity.type
_entity.pdbx_description
1 polymer ?
#
loop_
_entity_poly.entity_id
_entity_poly.type
_entity_poly.pdbx_seq_one_letter_code
_entity_poly.pdbx_strand_id
1 'polypeptide(L)'
;MGSLDHSLPSLSVDGLITADGQSYEQGIRKQESPILSDIGLGGGSGGTILLFVHILELGGSSAISAVGGNGSPNGGGGGGGGRIHFHWSDIPVGDEYQPIAKVRGRILVRGGSGRSQGHPGEEGTITGKECPKGLYGTFCEECPVGTFKNVSGSDAALCHSCPKNKLPDRGMYIAIRGGVTEAPCPYKCISDIYHMPHCRTTLEELVYTFGGPWWFGFSLLSLLMLLALGLSVARMKFASGDEQHGLLPPRRHAQLDYSFPFLESLNEVMETNRNEEAQSHVHRMYFMGPNTFSEPWHLPHSPPDQVKEIVYEDAFIRFVDEINGVASYQWWEGSVYSILSILAYPLAWSWLQWRRRRKLQRLREFVRSEYDHSCLRSCRSRALYEGLKLSASADLMLAYMDFYLGGDEKRSDLPPRLNQRLPMTLIFGGNGTYMAPFSLHNDNVLTSLMSQSVPPTVWYRFVAGLNAQLRLVRRGQLRMTFEPVLDWLETIANPTLSCHGVRVDLAWFQPTASGYSQFGLVVQLAKDVQPAGGSVNRCPAPKPQSRIPKHDQPDPINENGLGMMNNKTSGYILQDKGLHIPKEGRMISYPLSFILRNTKPAGHQDLIGLALSTLILGDFSLVVLTLIQLYSTSLLDFFLVLSILPLGILLPFPAGINALFSRGPRKSAGLARMHALWNITSLINVVRHLHPFLNLLVVCQRCYFFYRMLSLGYITTAEIRGLKEGSEWWLLPCGLILFKLLQARFIDYHIANQEIQDLMLYSKDPGLFWQS
;
A
#
# COMPACT_ATOMS: atom_id res chain seq x y z
N MET A 1 -70.17 31.88 22.15
CA MET A 1 -70.44 31.82 20.70
C MET A 1 -70.54 30.37 20.31
N GLY A 2 -71.58 29.98 19.57
CA GLY A 2 -71.95 28.58 19.35
C GLY A 2 -72.61 27.94 20.59
N SER A 3 -73.01 26.67 20.45
CA SER A 3 -73.54 25.82 21.52
C SER A 3 -72.95 24.40 21.43
N LEU A 4 -73.26 23.55 22.42
CA LEU A 4 -72.85 22.14 22.41
C LEU A 4 -73.46 21.36 21.22
N ASP A 5 -74.72 21.62 20.88
CA ASP A 5 -75.41 20.93 19.78
C ASP A 5 -75.05 21.51 18.40
N HIS A 6 -74.65 22.79 18.35
CA HIS A 6 -74.34 23.53 17.13
C HIS A 6 -73.07 24.37 17.33
N SER A 7 -71.91 23.72 17.19
CA SER A 7 -70.60 24.38 17.14
C SER A 7 -70.39 25.13 15.83
N LEU A 8 -69.63 26.22 15.88
CA LEU A 8 -69.28 26.98 14.68
C LEU A 8 -68.22 26.22 13.86
N PRO A 9 -68.42 26.01 12.55
CA PRO A 9 -67.49 25.26 11.71
C PRO A 9 -66.12 25.95 11.58
N SER A 10 -66.10 27.28 11.58
CA SER A 10 -64.86 28.06 11.66
C SER A 10 -65.15 29.43 12.27
N LEU A 11 -64.19 29.96 13.03
CA LEU A 11 -64.21 31.30 13.58
C LEU A 11 -62.90 32.00 13.21
N SER A 12 -62.97 32.93 12.26
CA SER A 12 -61.88 33.85 11.94
C SER A 12 -62.10 35.19 12.65
N VAL A 13 -61.08 35.67 13.34
CA VAL A 13 -61.12 36.93 14.11
C VAL A 13 -59.99 37.82 13.62
N ASP A 14 -60.37 38.90 12.94
CA ASP A 14 -59.45 39.96 12.47
C ASP A 14 -59.54 41.25 13.30
N GLY A 15 -60.36 41.24 14.35
CA GLY A 15 -60.62 42.38 15.24
C GLY A 15 -60.45 42.04 16.73
N LEU A 16 -61.36 42.55 17.57
CA LEU A 16 -61.26 42.41 19.02
C LEU A 16 -62.52 41.73 19.58
N ILE A 17 -62.35 40.63 20.30
CA ILE A 17 -63.40 40.00 21.11
C ILE A 17 -63.09 40.30 22.58
N THR A 18 -63.81 41.25 23.19
CA THR A 18 -63.58 41.63 24.59
C THR A 18 -64.72 41.26 25.51
N ALA A 19 -64.38 40.74 26.67
CA ALA A 19 -65.20 40.74 27.86
C ALA A 19 -64.45 41.45 29.00
N ASP A 20 -63.74 42.53 28.68
CA ASP A 20 -62.89 43.24 29.64
C ASP A 20 -63.72 43.97 30.70
N GLY A 21 -63.21 43.96 31.92
CA GLY A 21 -63.77 44.69 33.06
C GLY A 21 -63.59 46.19 32.90
N GLN A 22 -64.58 46.95 33.37
CA GLN A 22 -64.55 48.40 33.24
C GLN A 22 -63.42 49.01 34.08
N SER A 23 -62.58 49.82 33.43
CA SER A 23 -61.55 50.62 34.10
C SER A 23 -62.11 51.97 34.55
N TYR A 24 -61.59 52.52 35.66
CA TYR A 24 -62.01 53.82 36.21
C TYR A 24 -61.97 54.95 35.16
N GLU A 25 -60.86 55.06 34.40
CA GLU A 25 -60.67 56.11 33.40
C GLU A 25 -61.71 56.07 32.26
N GLN A 26 -62.28 54.90 31.96
CA GLN A 26 -63.34 54.73 30.96
C GLN A 26 -64.74 55.04 31.52
N GLY A 27 -64.96 54.89 32.83
CA GLY A 27 -66.22 55.24 33.49
C GLY A 27 -66.52 56.74 33.48
N ILE A 28 -65.48 57.56 33.67
CA ILE A 28 -65.61 59.03 33.68
C ILE A 28 -66.06 59.58 32.32
N ARG A 29 -65.61 59.00 31.20
CA ARG A 29 -65.97 59.48 29.85
C ARG A 29 -67.44 59.22 29.45
N LYS A 30 -68.16 58.33 30.15
CA LYS A 30 -69.56 57.97 29.83
C LYS A 30 -70.60 58.59 30.78
N GLN A 31 -70.18 59.19 31.89
CA GLN A 31 -71.07 59.93 32.79
C GLN A 31 -70.82 61.43 32.64
N GLU A 32 -71.78 62.17 32.05
CA GLU A 32 -71.78 63.63 32.01
C GLU A 32 -72.13 64.25 33.38
N SER A 33 -71.36 63.96 34.43
CA SER A 33 -71.40 64.66 35.72
C SER A 33 -70.16 64.32 36.57
N PRO A 34 -69.25 65.28 36.86
CA PRO A 34 -68.11 65.02 37.72
C PRO A 34 -68.54 65.16 39.18
N ILE A 35 -69.02 64.08 39.79
CA ILE A 35 -69.09 64.02 41.26
C ILE A 35 -67.69 63.61 41.73
N LEU A 36 -66.91 64.62 42.14
CA LEU A 36 -65.66 64.47 42.87
C LEU A 36 -65.98 63.86 44.25
N SER A 37 -66.06 62.54 44.34
CA SER A 37 -66.07 61.82 45.61
C SER A 37 -64.72 61.14 45.79
N ASP A 38 -64.12 61.34 46.97
CA ASP A 38 -62.79 60.85 47.39
C ASP A 38 -62.79 59.33 47.67
N ILE A 39 -63.62 58.59 46.94
CA ILE A 39 -63.89 57.16 47.13
C ILE A 39 -63.08 56.38 46.09
N GLY A 40 -62.11 55.59 46.56
CA GLY A 40 -61.30 54.71 45.72
C GLY A 40 -62.11 53.56 45.11
N LEU A 41 -62.81 53.83 44.00
CA LEU A 41 -63.57 52.80 43.27
C LEU A 41 -62.62 51.76 42.65
N GLY A 42 -62.93 50.49 42.88
CA GLY A 42 -62.20 49.35 42.29
C GLY A 42 -62.53 49.16 40.80
N GLY A 43 -61.64 48.46 40.09
CA GLY A 43 -61.86 48.08 38.70
C GLY A 43 -62.85 46.90 38.56
N GLY A 44 -63.64 46.89 37.50
CA GLY A 44 -64.58 45.79 37.22
C GLY A 44 -63.85 44.50 36.88
N SER A 45 -64.39 43.33 37.26
CA SER A 45 -63.83 42.03 36.87
C SER A 45 -64.00 41.76 35.37
N GLY A 46 -63.05 41.05 34.77
CA GLY A 46 -63.19 40.49 33.42
C GLY A 46 -64.32 39.44 33.38
N GLY A 47 -65.06 39.39 32.28
CA GLY A 47 -66.13 38.44 32.03
C GLY A 47 -65.65 37.10 31.49
N THR A 48 -66.59 36.27 31.05
CA THR A 48 -66.32 34.93 30.53
C THR A 48 -66.60 34.84 29.03
N ILE A 49 -65.64 34.35 28.26
CA ILE A 49 -65.77 34.06 26.83
C ILE A 49 -65.78 32.54 26.64
N LEU A 50 -66.91 31.99 26.19
CA LEU A 50 -67.07 30.58 25.84
C LEU A 50 -67.18 30.45 24.32
N LEU A 51 -66.29 29.65 23.71
CA LEU A 51 -66.25 29.44 22.26
C LEU A 51 -66.45 27.95 21.94
N PHE A 52 -67.54 27.62 21.25
CA PHE A 52 -67.83 26.30 20.71
C PHE A 52 -67.51 26.31 19.21
N VAL A 53 -66.35 25.78 18.82
CA VAL A 53 -65.77 25.94 17.48
C VAL A 53 -65.08 24.65 17.02
N HIS A 54 -65.06 24.39 15.72
CA HIS A 54 -64.20 23.36 15.11
C HIS A 54 -62.81 23.92 14.79
N ILE A 55 -62.75 25.11 14.18
CA ILE A 55 -61.49 25.77 13.79
C ILE A 55 -61.47 27.23 14.25
N LEU A 56 -60.34 27.67 14.81
CA LEU A 56 -60.10 29.06 15.21
C LEU A 56 -58.92 29.66 14.45
N GLU A 57 -59.13 30.79 13.79
CA GLU A 57 -58.05 31.60 13.20
C GLU A 57 -58.05 33.01 13.80
N LEU A 58 -56.97 33.36 14.51
CA LEU A 58 -56.80 34.67 15.14
C LEU A 58 -55.74 35.44 14.36
N GLY A 59 -56.14 36.46 13.58
CA GLY A 59 -55.27 37.29 12.76
C GLY A 59 -54.19 38.03 13.57
N GLY A 60 -53.08 38.45 12.93
CA GLY A 60 -51.93 39.00 13.65
C GLY A 60 -52.18 40.29 14.47
N SER A 61 -53.14 41.11 14.05
CA SER A 61 -53.57 42.34 14.75
C SER A 61 -54.80 42.15 15.63
N SER A 62 -55.33 40.94 15.71
CA SER A 62 -56.56 40.64 16.45
C SER A 62 -56.27 40.23 17.90
N ALA A 63 -57.26 40.38 18.78
CA ALA A 63 -57.13 39.93 20.15
C ALA A 63 -58.44 39.40 20.74
N ILE A 64 -58.33 38.40 21.61
CA ILE A 64 -59.40 37.93 22.48
C ILE A 64 -59.01 38.32 23.90
N SER A 65 -59.78 39.20 24.53
CA SER A 65 -59.43 39.82 25.81
C SER A 65 -60.54 39.63 26.83
N ALA A 66 -60.18 39.18 28.02
CA ALA A 66 -61.04 39.12 29.20
C ALA A 66 -60.22 39.59 30.40
N VAL A 67 -59.70 40.82 30.31
CA VAL A 67 -58.82 41.45 31.30
C VAL A 67 -59.65 42.20 32.34
N GLY A 68 -59.21 42.18 33.60
CA GLY A 68 -59.82 42.98 34.65
C GLY A 68 -59.57 44.47 34.49
N GLY A 69 -60.52 45.29 34.90
CA GLY A 69 -60.43 46.75 34.86
C GLY A 69 -59.42 47.30 35.87
N ASN A 70 -58.80 48.43 35.54
CA ASN A 70 -57.87 49.12 36.43
C ASN A 70 -58.62 49.95 37.48
N GLY A 71 -58.12 49.92 38.72
CA GLY A 71 -58.66 50.68 39.85
C GLY A 71 -58.39 52.19 39.77
N SER A 72 -59.14 52.97 40.55
CA SER A 72 -59.02 54.43 40.64
C SER A 72 -57.64 54.87 41.19
N PRO A 73 -57.05 55.98 40.70
CA PRO A 73 -55.79 56.52 41.22
C PRO A 73 -55.82 56.84 42.74
N ASN A 74 -56.99 57.04 43.34
CA ASN A 74 -57.16 57.37 44.77
C ASN A 74 -57.34 56.15 45.70
N GLY A 75 -56.92 54.92 45.31
CA GLY A 75 -56.93 53.76 46.22
C GLY A 75 -57.79 52.56 45.83
N GLY A 76 -58.21 52.44 44.57
CA GLY A 76 -59.02 51.30 44.11
C GLY A 76 -58.20 50.04 43.80
N GLY A 77 -58.69 48.87 44.23
CA GLY A 77 -58.16 47.55 43.81
C GLY A 77 -58.44 47.24 42.33
N GLY A 78 -57.59 46.44 41.71
CA GLY A 78 -57.78 45.98 40.33
C GLY A 78 -58.84 44.87 40.24
N GLY A 79 -59.63 44.87 39.17
CA GLY A 79 -60.61 43.80 38.93
C GLY A 79 -59.93 42.47 38.61
N GLY A 80 -60.49 41.35 39.05
CA GLY A 80 -59.98 40.02 38.68
C GLY A 80 -60.05 39.76 37.17
N GLY A 81 -59.11 38.97 36.64
CA GLY A 81 -59.12 38.53 35.25
C GLY A 81 -60.31 37.62 34.95
N GLY A 82 -60.75 37.62 33.69
CA GLY A 82 -61.88 36.84 33.22
C GLY A 82 -61.55 35.38 32.95
N ARG A 83 -62.41 34.70 32.18
CA ARG A 83 -62.19 33.30 31.79
C ARG A 83 -62.43 33.13 30.31
N ILE A 84 -61.50 32.45 29.63
CA ILE A 84 -61.66 32.09 28.22
C ILE A 84 -61.64 30.56 28.14
N HIS A 85 -62.68 29.96 27.59
CA HIS A 85 -62.78 28.53 27.40
C HIS A 85 -63.04 28.17 25.94
N PHE A 86 -62.18 27.33 25.39
CA PHE A 86 -62.31 26.79 24.05
C PHE A 86 -62.86 25.36 24.10
N HIS A 87 -64.09 25.20 23.62
CA HIS A 87 -64.73 23.91 23.47
C HIS A 87 -64.61 23.42 22.02
N TRP A 88 -63.63 22.54 21.78
CA TRP A 88 -63.35 22.00 20.45
C TRP A 88 -64.33 20.88 20.07
N SER A 89 -64.97 21.00 18.91
CA SER A 89 -65.78 19.94 18.30
C SER A 89 -64.97 19.20 17.24
N ASP A 90 -65.06 17.86 17.23
CA ASP A 90 -64.42 16.98 16.25
C ASP A 90 -62.93 17.25 16.00
N ILE A 91 -62.10 17.04 17.04
CA ILE A 91 -60.63 17.18 16.93
C ILE A 91 -60.11 16.07 15.99
N PRO A 92 -59.49 16.39 14.85
CA PRO A 92 -58.93 15.38 13.95
C PRO A 92 -57.74 14.68 14.63
N VAL A 93 -57.52 13.40 14.33
CA VAL A 93 -56.47 12.58 14.99
C VAL A 93 -55.74 11.75 13.93
N GLY A 94 -54.46 11.44 14.17
CA GLY A 94 -53.65 10.61 13.27
C GLY A 94 -53.31 11.32 11.95
N ASP A 95 -53.36 10.59 10.84
CA ASP A 95 -52.93 11.08 9.52
C ASP A 95 -53.79 12.24 8.99
N GLU A 96 -55.02 12.38 9.49
CA GLU A 96 -55.96 13.46 9.15
C GLU A 96 -55.78 14.70 10.02
N TYR A 97 -54.86 14.67 11.00
CA TYR A 97 -54.63 15.81 11.89
C TYR A 97 -54.24 17.07 11.12
N GLN A 98 -54.94 18.15 11.45
CA GLN A 98 -54.65 19.50 11.03
C GLN A 98 -54.77 20.42 12.26
N PRO A 99 -53.95 21.49 12.35
CA PRO A 99 -53.99 22.39 13.48
C PRO A 99 -55.36 23.08 13.56
N ILE A 100 -56.11 22.79 14.63
CA ILE A 100 -57.46 23.32 14.88
C ILE A 100 -57.46 24.80 15.28
N ALA A 101 -56.31 25.33 15.71
CA ALA A 101 -56.16 26.73 16.06
C ALA A 101 -54.89 27.32 15.41
N LYS A 102 -55.04 28.47 14.74
CA LYS A 102 -53.93 29.30 14.27
C LYS A 102 -53.97 30.64 14.99
N VAL A 103 -53.24 30.73 16.10
CA VAL A 103 -53.22 31.91 16.96
C VAL A 103 -52.03 32.80 16.61
N ARG A 104 -52.23 33.78 15.71
CA ARG A 104 -51.21 34.80 15.39
C ARG A 104 -51.38 36.09 16.20
N GLY A 105 -52.60 36.36 16.65
CA GLY A 105 -52.95 37.50 17.50
C GLY A 105 -52.70 37.25 19.00
N ARG A 106 -53.32 38.07 19.86
CA ARG A 106 -53.10 38.03 21.33
C ARG A 106 -54.31 37.51 22.09
N ILE A 107 -54.09 36.63 23.05
CA ILE A 107 -55.12 36.21 24.03
C ILE A 107 -54.73 36.76 25.39
N LEU A 108 -55.59 37.57 26.00
CA LEU A 108 -55.29 38.33 27.21
C LEU A 108 -56.30 38.01 28.31
N VAL A 109 -55.84 37.44 29.42
CA VAL A 109 -56.71 37.09 30.57
C VAL A 109 -56.04 37.49 31.88
N ARG A 110 -55.69 38.77 32.00
CA ARG A 110 -54.94 39.30 33.16
C ARG A 110 -55.86 39.97 34.16
N GLY A 111 -55.45 39.99 35.42
CA GLY A 111 -56.04 40.87 36.42
C GLY A 111 -55.76 42.34 36.10
N GLY A 112 -56.69 43.20 36.47
CA GLY A 112 -56.53 44.65 36.41
C GLY A 112 -55.48 45.13 37.40
N SER A 113 -54.84 46.26 37.08
CA SER A 113 -53.86 46.88 37.98
C SER A 113 -54.58 47.64 39.10
N GLY A 114 -54.21 47.38 40.35
CA GLY A 114 -54.53 48.26 41.48
C GLY A 114 -53.68 49.53 41.44
N ARG A 115 -54.16 50.63 42.04
CA ARG A 115 -53.40 51.89 42.15
C ARG A 115 -53.26 52.32 43.62
N SER A 116 -52.13 52.96 43.94
CA SER A 116 -51.72 53.37 45.30
C SER A 116 -51.66 52.20 46.31
N GLN A 117 -52.56 52.10 47.28
CA GLN A 117 -52.64 51.01 48.26
C GLN A 117 -53.51 49.81 47.79
N GLY A 118 -54.14 49.89 46.62
CA GLY A 118 -54.99 48.81 46.09
C GLY A 118 -54.18 47.62 45.52
N HIS A 119 -54.58 46.40 45.85
CA HIS A 119 -53.97 45.19 45.29
C HIS A 119 -54.38 44.96 43.82
N PRO A 120 -53.51 44.38 42.97
CA PRO A 120 -53.89 43.92 41.63
C PRO A 120 -54.91 42.78 41.71
N GLY A 121 -55.75 42.68 40.70
CA GLY A 121 -56.68 41.54 40.58
C GLY A 121 -55.94 40.25 40.26
N GLU A 122 -56.54 39.12 40.64
CA GLU A 122 -56.01 37.80 40.27
C GLU A 122 -56.00 37.61 38.74
N GLU A 123 -55.07 36.81 38.24
CA GLU A 123 -55.06 36.44 36.82
C GLU A 123 -56.24 35.53 36.49
N GLY A 124 -56.77 35.66 35.28
CA GLY A 124 -57.84 34.80 34.82
C GLY A 124 -57.32 33.51 34.19
N THR A 125 -58.24 32.65 33.75
CA THR A 125 -57.89 31.32 33.26
C THR A 125 -58.22 31.13 31.79
N ILE A 126 -57.32 30.47 31.06
CA ILE A 126 -57.56 29.96 29.72
C ILE A 126 -57.67 28.45 29.84
N THR A 127 -58.81 27.89 29.46
CA THR A 127 -59.06 26.44 29.53
C THR A 127 -59.51 25.92 28.16
N GLY A 128 -59.33 24.63 27.93
CA GLY A 128 -59.72 23.95 26.71
C GLY A 128 -60.31 22.58 27.01
N LYS A 129 -61.00 21.99 26.03
CA LYS A 129 -61.42 20.59 26.08
C LYS A 129 -60.21 19.66 26.17
N GLU A 130 -60.39 18.51 26.82
CA GLU A 130 -59.37 17.47 26.88
C GLU A 130 -58.97 17.00 25.48
N CYS A 131 -57.67 17.03 25.20
CA CYS A 131 -57.16 16.58 23.91
C CYS A 131 -57.12 15.05 23.81
N PRO A 132 -57.34 14.49 22.61
CA PRO A 132 -57.19 13.06 22.38
C PRO A 132 -55.71 12.63 22.48
N LYS A 133 -55.48 11.32 22.42
CA LYS A 133 -54.14 10.72 22.46
C LYS A 133 -53.22 11.36 21.41
N GLY A 134 -51.94 11.56 21.74
CA GLY A 134 -50.95 12.19 20.85
C GLY A 134 -50.92 13.73 20.87
N LEU A 135 -51.97 14.40 21.36
CA LEU A 135 -52.08 15.87 21.36
C LEU A 135 -52.07 16.45 22.78
N TYR A 136 -51.62 17.69 22.97
CA TYR A 136 -51.58 18.36 24.28
C TYR A 136 -51.83 19.87 24.19
N GLY A 137 -51.98 20.51 25.34
CA GLY A 137 -52.19 21.96 25.46
C GLY A 137 -53.64 22.37 25.23
N THR A 138 -53.88 23.67 25.27
CA THR A 138 -55.22 24.25 25.15
C THR A 138 -55.76 24.21 23.72
N PHE A 139 -54.87 24.09 22.74
CA PHE A 139 -55.15 24.06 21.30
C PHE A 139 -54.95 22.67 20.66
N CYS A 140 -54.69 21.63 21.48
CA CYS A 140 -54.42 20.27 21.02
C CYS A 140 -53.34 20.19 19.92
N GLU A 141 -52.14 20.67 20.28
CA GLU A 141 -50.94 20.60 19.46
C GLU A 141 -50.27 19.21 19.58
N GLU A 142 -49.50 18.81 18.56
CA GLU A 142 -48.79 17.54 18.55
C GLU A 142 -47.73 17.46 19.66
N CYS A 143 -47.66 16.35 20.40
CA CYS A 143 -46.60 16.14 21.40
C CYS A 143 -45.19 16.26 20.76
N PRO A 144 -44.17 16.78 21.49
CA PRO A 144 -42.82 16.95 20.97
C PRO A 144 -42.18 15.67 20.43
N VAL A 145 -41.31 15.79 19.41
CA VAL A 145 -40.60 14.65 18.82
C VAL A 145 -39.82 13.88 19.89
N GLY A 146 -39.95 12.55 19.89
CA GLY A 146 -39.35 11.68 20.91
C GLY A 146 -40.18 11.55 22.19
N THR A 147 -41.46 11.94 22.15
CA THR A 147 -42.45 11.65 23.19
C THR A 147 -43.68 10.92 22.63
N PHE A 148 -44.41 10.21 23.49
CA PHE A 148 -45.68 9.55 23.17
C PHE A 148 -46.72 9.82 24.25
N LYS A 149 -48.00 9.78 23.86
CA LYS A 149 -49.13 10.00 24.78
C LYS A 149 -50.29 9.05 24.48
N ASN A 150 -50.60 8.18 25.43
CA ASN A 150 -51.60 7.11 25.31
C ASN A 150 -52.93 7.40 26.02
N VAL A 151 -53.04 8.52 26.75
CA VAL A 151 -54.24 8.94 27.51
C VAL A 151 -54.82 10.24 26.96
N SER A 152 -56.11 10.47 27.16
CA SER A 152 -56.75 11.77 26.91
C SER A 152 -56.43 12.77 28.03
N GLY A 153 -56.35 14.05 27.68
CA GLY A 153 -56.07 15.14 28.62
C GLY A 153 -55.35 16.30 27.92
N SER A 154 -55.17 17.44 28.58
CA SER A 154 -54.52 18.61 27.95
C SER A 154 -53.17 18.97 28.56
N ASP A 155 -52.75 18.29 29.63
CA ASP A 155 -51.49 18.58 30.30
C ASP A 155 -50.27 18.12 29.49
N ALA A 156 -49.26 18.99 29.40
CA ALA A 156 -48.00 18.70 28.71
C ALA A 156 -47.20 17.56 29.39
N ALA A 157 -47.39 17.35 30.69
CA ALA A 157 -46.75 16.26 31.44
C ALA A 157 -47.21 14.86 31.01
N LEU A 158 -48.31 14.76 30.27
CA LEU A 158 -48.83 13.50 29.71
C LEU A 158 -48.07 13.04 28.46
N CYS A 159 -47.20 13.89 27.86
CA CYS A 159 -46.30 13.49 26.79
C CYS A 159 -45.04 12.84 27.41
N HIS A 160 -45.02 11.51 27.48
CA HIS A 160 -43.91 10.75 28.07
C HIS A 160 -42.77 10.56 27.08
N SER A 161 -41.51 10.66 27.53
CA SER A 161 -40.34 10.43 26.68
C SER A 161 -40.23 8.97 26.22
N CYS A 162 -39.91 8.78 24.94
CA CYS A 162 -39.67 7.45 24.37
C CYS A 162 -38.40 6.81 24.95
N PRO A 163 -38.39 5.50 25.24
CA PRO A 163 -37.25 4.83 25.85
C PRO A 163 -36.03 4.83 24.90
N LYS A 164 -34.91 5.42 25.37
CA LYS A 164 -33.66 5.53 24.58
C LYS A 164 -33.03 4.18 24.23
N ASN A 165 -33.28 3.13 25.03
CA ASN A 165 -32.70 1.79 24.80
C ASN A 165 -33.25 1.09 23.55
N LYS A 166 -34.34 1.58 22.95
CA LYS A 166 -34.93 1.02 21.73
C LYS A 166 -34.55 1.81 20.46
N LEU A 167 -33.81 2.91 20.59
CA LEU A 167 -33.33 3.69 19.46
C LEU A 167 -31.90 3.24 19.11
N PRO A 168 -31.62 2.77 17.88
CA PRO A 168 -30.25 2.49 17.46
C PRO A 168 -29.39 3.76 17.49
N ASP A 169 -28.09 3.63 17.75
CA ASP A 169 -27.16 4.76 17.96
C ASP A 169 -27.12 5.77 16.79
N ARG A 170 -27.40 5.29 15.56
CA ARG A 170 -27.48 6.11 14.33
C ARG A 170 -28.92 6.38 13.85
N GLY A 171 -29.90 6.24 14.74
CA GLY A 171 -31.32 6.51 14.51
C GLY A 171 -31.75 7.86 15.09
N MET A 172 -32.72 8.51 14.44
CA MET A 172 -33.39 9.70 14.93
C MET A 172 -34.91 9.51 14.89
N TYR A 173 -35.59 9.95 15.96
CA TYR A 173 -37.05 9.95 16.00
C TYR A 173 -37.62 10.91 14.95
N ILE A 174 -38.71 10.50 14.30
CA ILE A 174 -39.40 11.31 13.28
C ILE A 174 -40.68 11.92 13.86
N ALA A 175 -41.06 13.09 13.36
CA ALA A 175 -42.37 13.66 13.62
C ALA A 175 -43.42 12.90 12.81
N ILE A 176 -44.51 12.48 13.46
CA ILE A 176 -45.70 11.92 12.82
C ILE A 176 -46.86 12.90 13.04
N ARG A 177 -47.68 13.08 12.01
CA ARG A 177 -48.88 13.91 12.07
C ARG A 177 -49.85 13.39 13.13
N GLY A 178 -50.39 14.30 13.94
CA GLY A 178 -51.29 13.96 15.05
C GLY A 178 -50.59 13.42 16.31
N GLY A 179 -49.25 13.42 16.33
CA GLY A 179 -48.46 12.97 17.48
C GLY A 179 -48.44 11.45 17.67
N VAL A 180 -47.47 10.97 18.46
CA VAL A 180 -47.29 9.53 18.69
C VAL A 180 -48.20 9.06 19.84
N THR A 181 -49.03 8.06 19.58
CA THR A 181 -50.02 7.55 20.55
C THR A 181 -49.47 6.42 21.44
N GLU A 182 -48.58 5.58 20.90
CA GLU A 182 -48.07 4.37 21.57
C GLU A 182 -46.56 4.20 21.40
N ALA A 183 -45.94 3.37 22.25
CA ALA A 183 -44.52 3.00 22.15
C ALA A 183 -44.37 1.59 21.55
N PRO A 184 -43.37 1.33 20.68
CA PRO A 184 -42.17 2.14 20.40
C PRO A 184 -42.39 3.28 19.41
N CYS A 185 -41.66 4.37 19.61
CA CYS A 185 -41.76 5.56 18.77
C CYS A 185 -41.06 5.36 17.41
N PRO A 186 -41.63 5.90 16.33
CA PRO A 186 -41.11 5.77 14.98
C PRO A 186 -39.78 6.51 14.82
N TYR A 187 -38.83 5.90 14.12
CA TYR A 187 -37.51 6.47 13.86
C TYR A 187 -37.06 6.20 12.43
N LYS A 188 -36.14 7.02 11.92
CA LYS A 188 -35.41 6.83 10.67
C LYS A 188 -33.91 6.91 10.94
N CYS A 189 -33.10 6.23 10.14
CA CYS A 189 -31.65 6.42 10.17
C CYS A 189 -31.26 7.82 9.68
N ILE A 190 -30.15 8.36 10.19
CA ILE A 190 -29.66 9.71 9.89
C ILE A 190 -29.38 9.91 8.38
N SER A 191 -29.04 8.83 7.67
CA SER A 191 -28.74 8.83 6.24
C SER A 191 -29.29 7.56 5.58
N ASP A 192 -29.57 7.64 4.27
CA ASP A 192 -30.02 6.50 3.46
C ASP A 192 -28.91 5.44 3.22
N ILE A 193 -27.66 5.74 3.62
CA ILE A 193 -26.54 4.78 3.62
C ILE A 193 -26.75 3.67 4.68
N TYR A 194 -27.53 3.94 5.72
CA TYR A 194 -27.78 3.01 6.82
C TYR A 194 -29.12 2.30 6.64
N HIS A 195 -29.11 0.97 6.76
CA HIS A 195 -30.30 0.16 6.56
C HIS A 195 -31.07 -0.07 7.88
N MET A 196 -32.40 0.08 7.78
CA MET A 196 -33.36 -0.22 8.84
C MET A 196 -33.42 -1.74 9.07
N PRO A 197 -33.51 -2.27 10.31
CA PRO A 197 -33.88 -1.59 11.55
C PRO A 197 -32.72 -1.15 12.46
N HIS A 198 -31.50 -1.64 12.26
CA HIS A 198 -30.39 -1.36 13.17
C HIS A 198 -29.52 -0.16 12.77
N CYS A 199 -29.85 0.51 11.65
CA CYS A 199 -29.08 1.62 11.09
C CYS A 199 -27.59 1.29 10.93
N ARG A 200 -27.33 0.09 10.41
CA ARG A 200 -25.99 -0.44 10.14
C ARG A 200 -25.63 -0.26 8.67
N THR A 201 -24.32 -0.22 8.40
CA THR A 201 -23.81 -0.31 7.03
C THR A 201 -23.91 -1.74 6.49
N THR A 202 -23.87 -1.92 5.17
CA THR A 202 -23.95 -3.27 4.56
C THR A 202 -22.83 -4.21 5.04
N LEU A 203 -21.63 -3.70 5.32
CA LEU A 203 -20.53 -4.49 5.88
C LEU A 203 -20.77 -4.87 7.34
N GLU A 204 -21.29 -3.95 8.16
CA GLU A 204 -21.66 -4.25 9.55
C GLU A 204 -22.79 -5.29 9.59
N GLU A 205 -23.80 -5.19 8.71
CA GLU A 205 -24.85 -6.20 8.60
C GLU A 205 -24.27 -7.58 8.27
N LEU A 206 -23.38 -7.68 7.27
CA LEU A 206 -22.68 -8.91 6.95
C LEU A 206 -21.96 -9.47 8.19
N VAL A 207 -21.16 -8.66 8.87
CA VAL A 207 -20.41 -9.09 10.07
C VAL A 207 -21.35 -9.62 11.17
N TYR A 208 -22.46 -8.93 11.41
CA TYR A 208 -23.41 -9.33 12.44
C TYR A 208 -24.32 -10.50 12.02
N THR A 209 -24.55 -10.74 10.73
CA THR A 209 -25.24 -11.96 10.27
C THR A 209 -24.45 -13.23 10.62
N PHE A 210 -23.12 -13.16 10.66
CA PHE A 210 -22.24 -14.24 11.10
C PHE A 210 -22.05 -14.32 12.62
N GLY A 211 -22.85 -13.59 13.41
CA GLY A 211 -22.77 -13.60 14.88
C GLY A 211 -21.80 -12.57 15.47
N GLY A 212 -21.33 -11.61 14.68
CA GLY A 212 -20.52 -10.47 15.11
C GLY A 212 -19.04 -10.54 14.68
N PRO A 213 -18.24 -9.51 15.02
CA PRO A 213 -16.87 -9.34 14.49
C PRO A 213 -15.95 -10.52 14.75
N TRP A 214 -16.02 -11.10 15.96
CA TRP A 214 -15.19 -12.24 16.35
C TRP A 214 -15.53 -13.50 15.57
N TRP A 215 -16.82 -13.86 15.52
CA TRP A 215 -17.29 -15.05 14.79
C TRP A 215 -17.04 -14.92 13.30
N PHE A 216 -17.34 -13.76 12.70
CA PHE A 216 -17.01 -13.47 11.31
C PHE A 216 -15.50 -13.63 11.04
N GLY A 217 -14.65 -13.10 11.92
CA GLY A 217 -13.20 -13.23 11.83
C GLY A 217 -12.72 -14.68 11.89
N PHE A 218 -13.23 -15.49 12.82
CA PHE A 218 -12.88 -16.91 12.94
C PHE A 218 -13.38 -17.74 11.75
N SER A 219 -14.62 -17.49 11.29
CA SER A 219 -15.18 -18.15 10.10
C SER A 219 -14.38 -17.80 8.84
N LEU A 220 -14.03 -16.52 8.66
CA LEU A 220 -13.19 -16.08 7.54
C LEU A 220 -11.81 -16.72 7.63
N LEU A 221 -11.15 -16.72 8.79
CA LEU A 221 -9.84 -17.34 8.97
C LEU A 221 -9.89 -18.85 8.68
N SER A 222 -10.93 -19.55 9.15
CA SER A 222 -11.13 -20.98 8.90
C SER A 222 -11.29 -21.26 7.39
N LEU A 223 -12.12 -20.48 6.69
CA LEU A 223 -12.29 -20.57 5.25
C LEU A 223 -10.97 -20.32 4.50
N LEU A 224 -10.22 -19.28 4.90
CA LEU A 224 -8.92 -18.96 4.32
C LEU A 224 -7.91 -20.09 4.51
N MET A 225 -7.89 -20.72 5.69
CA MET A 225 -7.01 -21.86 5.96
C MET A 225 -7.39 -23.09 5.13
N LEU A 226 -8.69 -23.38 4.97
CA LEU A 226 -9.15 -24.49 4.12
C LEU A 226 -8.79 -24.25 2.64
N LEU A 227 -9.02 -23.04 2.13
CA LEU A 227 -8.64 -22.66 0.77
C LEU A 227 -7.11 -22.68 0.58
N ALA A 228 -6.34 -22.20 1.57
CA ALA A 228 -4.89 -22.23 1.54
C ALA A 228 -4.33 -23.66 1.53
N LEU A 229 -4.95 -24.57 2.31
CA LEU A 229 -4.62 -25.99 2.30
C LEU A 229 -4.94 -26.60 0.93
N GLY A 230 -6.11 -26.30 0.36
CA GLY A 230 -6.49 -26.71 -0.98
C GLY A 230 -5.52 -26.23 -2.06
N LEU A 231 -5.10 -24.96 -2.01
CA LEU A 231 -4.07 -24.39 -2.89
C LEU A 231 -2.70 -25.03 -2.68
N SER A 232 -2.34 -25.38 -1.43
CA SER A 232 -1.08 -26.05 -1.12
C SER A 232 -1.05 -27.48 -1.66
N VAL A 233 -2.16 -28.22 -1.53
CA VAL A 233 -2.34 -29.55 -2.13
C VAL A 233 -2.34 -29.46 -3.66
N ALA A 234 -3.06 -28.49 -4.22
CA ALA A 234 -3.05 -28.25 -5.67
C ALA A 234 -1.63 -27.92 -6.15
N ARG A 235 -0.90 -27.07 -5.44
CA ARG A 235 0.51 -26.78 -5.73
C ARG A 235 1.35 -28.04 -5.69
N MET A 236 1.23 -28.89 -4.66
CA MET A 236 1.96 -30.16 -4.61
C MET A 236 1.59 -31.05 -5.81
N LYS A 237 0.30 -31.19 -6.13
CA LYS A 237 -0.18 -32.07 -7.21
C LYS A 237 0.20 -31.59 -8.61
N PHE A 238 0.10 -30.29 -8.88
CA PHE A 238 0.48 -29.71 -10.18
C PHE A 238 1.99 -29.51 -10.32
N ALA A 239 2.73 -29.33 -9.22
CA ALA A 239 4.19 -29.25 -9.25
C ALA A 239 4.88 -30.62 -9.30
N SER A 240 4.28 -31.67 -8.75
CA SER A 240 4.79 -33.04 -8.83
C SER A 240 4.44 -33.76 -10.14
N GLY A 241 3.54 -33.18 -10.96
CA GLY A 241 3.15 -33.77 -12.24
C GLY A 241 4.28 -33.89 -13.26
N ASP A 242 5.39 -33.16 -13.08
CA ASP A 242 6.60 -33.24 -13.92
C ASP A 242 7.70 -34.17 -13.35
N GLU A 243 7.55 -34.67 -12.12
CA GLU A 243 8.55 -35.54 -11.45
C GLU A 243 7.90 -36.79 -10.82
N GLN A 244 7.25 -37.61 -11.64
CA GLN A 244 6.74 -38.90 -11.18
C GLN A 244 7.28 -40.05 -12.00
N HIS A 245 8.60 -40.26 -11.95
CA HIS A 245 9.26 -41.56 -12.10
C HIS A 245 10.25 -41.77 -10.94
N GLY A 246 9.94 -42.72 -10.05
CA GLY A 246 10.89 -43.28 -9.07
C GLY A 246 10.51 -43.13 -7.59
N LEU A 247 9.68 -44.05 -7.09
CA LEU A 247 9.45 -44.26 -5.64
C LEU A 247 10.58 -45.15 -5.07
N LEU A 248 11.60 -44.61 -4.39
CA LEU A 248 12.52 -45.35 -3.52
C LEU A 248 13.05 -44.47 -2.35
N PRO A 249 13.39 -45.04 -1.17
CA PRO A 249 13.57 -44.33 0.11
C PRO A 249 14.93 -43.62 0.28
N PRO A 250 15.10 -42.74 1.28
CA PRO A 250 16.16 -41.73 1.29
C PRO A 250 17.49 -42.28 1.85
N ARG A 251 18.48 -42.49 0.98
CA ARG A 251 19.91 -42.43 1.36
C ARG A 251 20.86 -42.37 0.15
N ARG A 252 21.75 -41.37 0.22
CA ARG A 252 23.03 -41.17 -0.50
C ARG A 252 23.01 -40.63 -1.93
N HIS A 253 23.69 -39.48 -2.04
CA HIS A 253 24.40 -38.90 -3.18
C HIS A 253 23.57 -38.07 -4.15
N ALA A 254 23.72 -36.75 -3.97
CA ALA A 254 23.51 -35.73 -4.99
C ALA A 254 24.55 -35.95 -6.10
N GLN A 255 24.21 -36.82 -7.04
CA GLN A 255 24.77 -36.76 -8.37
C GLN A 255 23.94 -35.73 -9.13
N LEU A 256 24.58 -34.63 -9.51
CA LEU A 256 24.01 -33.55 -10.30
C LEU A 256 23.35 -34.12 -11.56
N ASP A 257 22.02 -34.12 -11.60
CA ASP A 257 21.22 -34.55 -12.73
C ASP A 257 21.35 -33.56 -13.91
N TYR A 258 22.30 -33.85 -14.79
CA TYR A 258 22.17 -33.58 -16.22
C TYR A 258 21.74 -34.87 -16.91
N SER A 259 20.43 -35.13 -16.95
CA SER A 259 19.89 -36.19 -17.79
C SER A 259 18.49 -35.80 -18.28
N PHE A 260 18.46 -34.91 -19.28
CA PHE A 260 17.36 -34.96 -20.23
C PHE A 260 17.60 -36.18 -21.13
N PRO A 261 16.61 -37.03 -21.41
CA PRO A 261 16.73 -38.06 -22.44
C PRO A 261 16.73 -37.36 -23.79
N PHE A 262 17.90 -36.91 -24.23
CA PHE A 262 18.09 -36.27 -25.53
C PHE A 262 19.46 -36.67 -26.07
N LEU A 263 19.43 -37.59 -27.04
CA LEU A 263 20.50 -37.99 -27.97
C LEU A 263 21.94 -37.70 -27.48
N GLU A 264 22.55 -38.70 -26.86
CA GLU A 264 23.93 -38.70 -26.36
C GLU A 264 24.95 -38.18 -27.39
N SER A 265 24.71 -38.40 -28.68
CA SER A 265 25.54 -37.88 -29.78
C SER A 265 25.49 -36.36 -29.94
N LEU A 266 24.36 -35.71 -29.67
CA LEU A 266 24.22 -34.26 -29.71
C LEU A 266 24.85 -33.61 -28.48
N ASN A 267 24.79 -34.27 -27.32
CA ASN A 267 25.48 -33.78 -26.14
C ASN A 267 27.00 -33.87 -26.31
N GLU A 268 27.50 -34.96 -26.89
CA GLU A 268 28.92 -35.10 -27.19
C GLU A 268 29.41 -34.03 -28.17
N VAL A 269 28.67 -33.78 -29.27
CA VAL A 269 29.01 -32.72 -30.24
C VAL A 269 28.86 -31.31 -29.65
N MET A 270 27.91 -31.09 -28.73
CA MET A 270 27.79 -29.82 -28.01
C MET A 270 28.92 -29.63 -26.99
N GLU A 271 29.35 -30.70 -26.32
CA GLU A 271 30.45 -30.67 -25.36
C GLU A 271 31.79 -30.47 -26.04
N THR A 272 32.03 -31.09 -27.20
CA THR A 272 33.23 -30.83 -28.02
C THR A 272 33.25 -29.38 -28.51
N ASN A 273 32.15 -28.87 -29.07
CA ASN A 273 32.05 -27.45 -29.46
C ASN A 273 32.25 -26.51 -28.27
N ARG A 274 31.70 -26.81 -27.09
CA ARG A 274 31.91 -26.00 -25.87
C ARG A 274 33.36 -25.98 -25.42
N ASN A 275 34.05 -27.11 -25.53
CA ASN A 275 35.46 -27.22 -25.18
C ASN A 275 36.35 -26.48 -26.18
N GLU A 276 36.03 -26.55 -27.47
CA GLU A 276 36.72 -25.79 -28.53
C GLU A 276 36.49 -24.27 -28.40
N GLU A 277 35.26 -23.83 -28.10
CA GLU A 277 34.95 -22.42 -27.82
C GLU A 277 35.75 -21.90 -26.61
N ALA A 278 35.80 -22.66 -25.52
CA ALA A 278 36.53 -22.24 -24.33
C ALA A 278 38.06 -22.17 -24.56
N GLN A 279 38.59 -23.07 -25.39
CA GLN A 279 40.01 -23.09 -25.75
C GLN A 279 40.39 -21.94 -26.70
N SER A 280 39.47 -21.44 -27.52
CA SER A 280 39.72 -20.34 -28.47
C SER A 280 39.44 -18.95 -27.90
N HIS A 281 38.84 -18.85 -26.70
CA HIS A 281 38.52 -17.56 -26.07
C HIS A 281 39.77 -16.75 -25.70
N VAL A 282 39.84 -15.50 -26.17
CA VAL A 282 40.94 -14.56 -25.90
C VAL A 282 40.63 -13.66 -24.72
N HIS A 283 39.57 -12.83 -24.83
CA HIS A 283 39.25 -11.81 -23.84
C HIS A 283 37.74 -11.52 -23.77
N ARG A 284 37.27 -11.17 -22.57
CA ARG A 284 35.89 -10.76 -22.30
C ARG A 284 35.84 -9.27 -22.01
N MET A 285 35.13 -8.53 -22.85
CA MET A 285 34.93 -7.09 -22.70
C MET A 285 33.53 -6.81 -22.14
N TYR A 286 33.45 -6.08 -21.03
CA TYR A 286 32.16 -5.75 -20.40
C TYR A 286 31.60 -4.42 -20.90
N PHE A 287 30.28 -4.36 -21.06
CA PHE A 287 29.58 -3.09 -21.31
C PHE A 287 29.54 -2.24 -20.03
N MET A 288 29.70 -0.94 -20.22
CA MET A 288 29.53 0.08 -19.21
C MET A 288 28.06 0.51 -19.12
N GLY A 289 27.65 1.01 -17.95
CA GLY A 289 26.30 1.49 -17.68
C GLY A 289 25.32 0.41 -17.18
N PRO A 290 24.28 0.78 -16.40
CA PRO A 290 23.31 -0.14 -15.80
C PRO A 290 22.13 -0.52 -16.70
N ASN A 291 22.19 -0.26 -18.01
CA ASN A 291 21.12 -0.49 -18.98
C ASN A 291 19.78 0.18 -18.61
N THR A 292 19.84 1.46 -18.24
CA THR A 292 18.66 2.27 -17.91
C THR A 292 18.32 3.19 -19.08
N PHE A 293 17.11 3.73 -19.14
CA PHE A 293 16.74 4.67 -20.19
C PHE A 293 17.59 5.95 -20.17
N SER A 294 18.10 6.34 -19.00
CA SER A 294 19.04 7.46 -18.84
C SER A 294 20.46 7.10 -19.25
N GLU A 295 20.86 5.85 -19.08
CA GLU A 295 22.21 5.38 -19.37
C GLU A 295 22.16 3.97 -19.98
N PRO A 296 22.18 3.87 -21.32
CA PRO A 296 22.22 2.61 -22.04
C PRO A 296 23.59 1.93 -21.89
N TRP A 297 23.65 0.67 -22.31
CA TRP A 297 24.92 -0.03 -22.46
C TRP A 297 25.81 0.66 -23.49
N HIS A 298 27.09 0.79 -23.16
CA HIS A 298 28.09 1.31 -24.09
C HIS A 298 29.45 0.65 -23.86
N LEU A 299 30.24 0.53 -24.91
CA LEU A 299 31.63 0.08 -24.88
C LEU A 299 32.59 1.29 -24.97
N PRO A 300 33.76 1.23 -24.30
CA PRO A 300 34.80 2.23 -24.47
C PRO A 300 35.43 2.13 -25.86
N HIS A 301 35.82 3.28 -26.43
CA HIS A 301 36.40 3.39 -27.77
C HIS A 301 37.80 2.79 -27.90
N SER A 302 38.54 2.66 -26.81
CA SER A 302 39.89 2.07 -26.81
C SER A 302 39.82 0.55 -26.61
N PRO A 303 40.40 -0.27 -27.52
CA PRO A 303 40.48 -1.70 -27.31
C PRO A 303 41.43 -2.03 -26.14
N PRO A 304 41.11 -3.03 -25.29
CA PRO A 304 42.02 -3.53 -24.26
C PRO A 304 43.33 -4.04 -24.87
N ASP A 305 44.43 -3.99 -24.10
CA ASP A 305 45.76 -4.44 -24.56
C ASP A 305 45.75 -5.86 -25.14
N GLN A 306 44.96 -6.77 -24.55
CA GLN A 306 44.83 -8.16 -25.01
C GLN A 306 44.05 -8.31 -26.33
N VAL A 307 43.17 -7.36 -26.65
CA VAL A 307 42.34 -7.35 -27.86
C VAL A 307 43.03 -6.58 -28.99
N LYS A 308 43.90 -5.64 -28.65
CA LYS A 308 44.66 -4.79 -29.60
C LYS A 308 45.45 -5.62 -30.62
N GLU A 309 45.87 -6.83 -30.26
CA GLU A 309 46.62 -7.73 -31.13
C GLU A 309 45.77 -8.48 -32.17
N ILE A 310 44.48 -8.70 -31.89
CA ILE A 310 43.55 -9.45 -32.77
C ILE A 310 42.66 -8.54 -33.61
N VAL A 311 42.71 -7.23 -33.36
CA VAL A 311 41.78 -6.26 -33.94
C VAL A 311 42.52 -5.09 -34.62
N TYR A 312 41.92 -4.52 -35.68
CA TYR A 312 42.32 -3.24 -36.25
C TYR A 312 41.69 -2.10 -35.45
N GLU A 313 42.50 -1.23 -34.86
CA GLU A 313 42.06 -0.15 -33.96
C GLU A 313 41.02 0.78 -34.61
N ASP A 314 41.26 1.24 -35.83
CA ASP A 314 40.33 2.15 -36.53
C ASP A 314 38.98 1.49 -36.85
N ALA A 315 38.99 0.20 -37.22
CA ALA A 315 37.77 -0.56 -37.49
C ALA A 315 37.03 -0.90 -36.18
N PHE A 316 37.75 -1.08 -35.08
CA PHE A 316 37.17 -1.26 -33.76
C PHE A 316 36.41 -0.03 -33.29
N ILE A 317 36.98 1.16 -33.46
CA ILE A 317 36.32 2.42 -33.05
C ILE A 317 34.98 2.57 -33.79
N ARG A 318 34.95 2.33 -35.11
CA ARG A 318 33.71 2.36 -35.91
C ARG A 318 32.69 1.32 -35.43
N PHE A 319 33.14 0.11 -35.14
CA PHE A 319 32.28 -0.93 -34.56
C PHE A 319 31.70 -0.51 -33.21
N VAL A 320 32.50 0.14 -32.35
CA VAL A 320 32.05 0.67 -31.06
C VAL A 320 31.01 1.78 -31.24
N ASP A 321 31.17 2.67 -32.21
CA ASP A 321 30.18 3.71 -32.50
C ASP A 321 28.84 3.11 -32.97
N GLU A 322 28.88 2.12 -33.85
CA GLU A 322 27.68 1.42 -34.34
C GLU A 322 26.99 0.64 -33.22
N ILE A 323 27.72 -0.14 -32.42
CA ILE A 323 27.13 -0.93 -31.33
C ILE A 323 26.57 -0.05 -30.21
N ASN A 324 27.24 1.06 -29.89
CA ASN A 324 26.73 2.05 -28.94
C ASN A 324 25.48 2.75 -29.49
N GLY A 325 25.43 3.00 -30.80
CA GLY A 325 24.23 3.49 -31.51
C GLY A 325 23.06 2.52 -31.37
N VAL A 326 23.27 1.22 -31.62
CA VAL A 326 22.24 0.17 -31.50
C VAL A 326 21.76 0.02 -30.05
N ALA A 327 22.67 0.15 -29.07
CA ALA A 327 22.38 0.03 -27.65
C ALA A 327 21.57 1.21 -27.08
N SER A 328 21.61 2.38 -27.73
CA SER A 328 20.93 3.60 -27.27
C SER A 328 19.39 3.49 -27.22
N TYR A 329 18.76 4.12 -26.23
CA TYR A 329 17.29 4.17 -26.08
C TYR A 329 16.69 5.41 -26.71
N GLN A 330 15.50 5.28 -27.31
CA GLN A 330 14.73 6.43 -27.77
C GLN A 330 13.99 7.09 -26.59
N TRP A 331 13.82 8.42 -26.63
CA TRP A 331 13.25 9.20 -25.52
C TRP A 331 11.85 8.73 -25.10
N TRP A 332 10.99 8.38 -26.07
CA TRP A 332 9.61 7.97 -25.81
C TRP A 332 9.53 6.66 -25.00
N GLU A 333 10.54 5.79 -25.11
CA GLU A 333 10.58 4.53 -24.36
C GLU A 333 10.67 4.78 -22.86
N GLY A 334 11.46 5.78 -22.49
CA GLY A 334 11.56 6.28 -21.12
C GLY A 334 10.30 7.00 -20.67
N SER A 335 9.68 7.81 -21.53
CA SER A 335 8.41 8.49 -21.20
C SER A 335 7.28 7.50 -20.90
N VAL A 336 7.13 6.44 -21.70
CA VAL A 336 6.14 5.37 -21.45
C VAL A 336 6.42 4.68 -20.12
N TYR A 337 7.69 4.37 -19.82
CA TYR A 337 8.06 3.79 -18.53
C TYR A 337 7.71 4.70 -17.36
N SER A 338 8.01 6.00 -17.46
CA SER A 338 7.69 6.99 -16.42
C SER A 338 6.17 7.07 -16.16
N ILE A 339 5.35 7.12 -17.22
CA ILE A 339 3.88 7.13 -17.10
C ILE A 339 3.39 5.82 -16.44
N LEU A 340 3.85 4.67 -16.92
CA LEU A 340 3.46 3.37 -16.37
C LEU A 340 3.94 3.20 -14.92
N SER A 341 5.09 3.75 -14.53
CA SER A 341 5.60 3.64 -13.16
C SER A 341 4.66 4.28 -12.14
N ILE A 342 3.96 5.34 -12.54
CA ILE A 342 2.98 6.06 -11.72
C ILE A 342 1.64 5.31 -11.70
N LEU A 343 1.16 4.89 -12.87
CA LEU A 343 -0.16 4.27 -13.05
C LEU A 343 -0.20 2.79 -12.62
N ALA A 344 0.78 2.00 -13.05
CA ALA A 344 0.84 0.55 -12.87
C ALA A 344 2.31 0.06 -12.86
N TYR A 345 2.94 0.09 -11.69
CA TYR A 345 4.32 -0.40 -11.49
C TYR A 345 4.65 -1.77 -12.10
N PRO A 346 3.80 -2.82 -12.00
CA PRO A 346 4.15 -4.12 -12.58
C PRO A 346 4.21 -4.09 -14.11
N LEU A 347 3.37 -3.26 -14.76
CA LEU A 347 3.44 -3.04 -16.21
C LEU A 347 4.65 -2.19 -16.59
N ALA A 348 5.06 -1.24 -15.75
CA ALA A 348 6.29 -0.48 -15.95
C ALA A 348 7.52 -1.40 -15.93
N TRP A 349 7.58 -2.31 -14.97
CA TRP A 349 8.67 -3.29 -14.88
C TRP A 349 8.70 -4.25 -16.06
N SER A 350 7.54 -4.79 -16.46
CA SER A 350 7.45 -5.68 -17.63
C SER A 350 7.84 -4.96 -18.93
N TRP A 351 7.44 -3.69 -19.09
CA TRP A 351 7.85 -2.83 -20.19
C TRP A 351 9.38 -2.66 -20.24
N LEU A 352 10.01 -2.30 -19.11
CA LEU A 352 11.46 -2.14 -19.02
C LEU A 352 12.19 -3.44 -19.40
N GLN A 353 11.76 -4.57 -18.86
CA GLN A 353 12.37 -5.87 -19.14
C GLN A 353 12.17 -6.30 -20.61
N TRP A 354 11.00 -6.03 -21.18
CA TRP A 354 10.73 -6.30 -22.59
C TRP A 354 11.62 -5.46 -23.52
N ARG A 355 11.77 -4.16 -23.25
CA ARG A 355 12.68 -3.28 -24.02
C ARG A 355 14.13 -3.75 -23.93
N ARG A 356 14.62 -4.10 -22.73
CA ARG A 356 15.98 -4.63 -22.53
C ARG A 356 16.22 -5.93 -23.30
N ARG A 357 15.27 -6.87 -23.28
CA ARG A 357 15.36 -8.11 -24.07
C ARG A 357 15.41 -7.85 -25.56
N ARG A 358 14.54 -6.97 -26.05
CA ARG A 358 14.51 -6.58 -27.47
C ARG A 358 15.81 -5.91 -27.90
N LYS A 359 16.42 -5.09 -27.03
CA LYS A 359 17.73 -4.49 -27.27
C LYS A 359 18.85 -5.52 -27.30
N LEU A 360 18.89 -6.45 -26.35
CA LEU A 360 19.86 -7.56 -26.39
C LEU A 360 19.72 -8.42 -27.65
N GLN A 361 18.49 -8.71 -28.07
CA GLN A 361 18.22 -9.46 -29.31
C GLN A 361 18.77 -8.71 -30.53
N ARG A 362 18.46 -7.42 -30.67
CA ARG A 362 19.02 -6.59 -31.75
C ARG A 362 20.54 -6.51 -31.72
N LEU A 363 21.15 -6.36 -30.54
CA LEU A 363 22.61 -6.37 -30.42
C LEU A 363 23.22 -7.72 -30.82
N ARG A 364 22.55 -8.84 -30.50
CA ARG A 364 22.96 -10.17 -30.94
C ARG A 364 22.81 -10.37 -32.44
N GLU A 365 21.71 -9.90 -33.02
CA GLU A 365 21.46 -9.93 -34.47
C GLU A 365 22.49 -9.07 -35.22
N PHE A 366 22.78 -7.88 -34.69
CA PHE A 366 23.82 -6.99 -35.22
C PHE A 366 25.18 -7.69 -35.26
N VAL A 367 25.65 -8.22 -34.12
CA VAL A 367 26.95 -8.91 -34.05
C VAL A 367 26.98 -10.20 -34.88
N ARG A 368 25.87 -10.94 -34.99
CA ARG A 368 25.85 -12.25 -35.67
C ARG A 368 25.66 -12.15 -37.17
N SER A 369 24.94 -11.15 -37.67
CA SER A 369 24.46 -11.12 -39.06
C SER A 369 24.59 -9.80 -39.79
N GLU A 370 24.54 -8.65 -39.12
CA GLU A 370 24.60 -7.35 -39.80
C GLU A 370 26.02 -6.81 -39.90
N TYR A 371 26.86 -7.11 -38.91
CA TYR A 371 28.24 -6.64 -38.87
C TYR A 371 29.20 -7.68 -39.50
N ASP A 372 30.05 -7.24 -40.44
CA ASP A 372 30.97 -8.11 -41.19
C ASP A 372 32.24 -8.54 -40.43
N HIS A 373 32.27 -8.34 -39.10
CA HIS A 373 33.43 -8.66 -38.23
C HIS A 373 34.73 -7.99 -38.70
N SER A 374 34.64 -6.91 -39.49
CA SER A 374 35.76 -6.25 -40.18
C SER A 374 36.87 -5.75 -39.25
N CYS A 375 36.55 -5.56 -37.96
CA CYS A 375 37.51 -5.22 -36.93
C CYS A 375 38.49 -6.36 -36.62
N LEU A 376 38.14 -7.63 -36.84
CA LEU A 376 39.03 -8.77 -36.58
C LEU A 376 40.10 -8.90 -37.67
N ARG A 377 41.33 -9.23 -37.28
CA ARG A 377 42.45 -9.45 -38.21
C ARG A 377 42.31 -10.77 -38.97
N SER A 378 41.90 -11.83 -38.29
CA SER A 378 41.67 -13.17 -38.85
C SER A 378 40.71 -13.13 -40.03
N CYS A 379 41.10 -13.76 -41.15
CA CYS A 379 40.24 -13.92 -42.31
C CYS A 379 39.16 -14.98 -42.04
N ARG A 380 39.51 -16.04 -41.30
CA ARG A 380 38.59 -17.13 -40.98
C ARG A 380 37.46 -16.67 -40.06
N SER A 381 37.77 -15.92 -39.00
CA SER A 381 36.76 -15.45 -38.05
C SER A 381 35.77 -14.48 -38.70
N ARG A 382 36.24 -13.65 -39.64
CA ARG A 382 35.42 -12.79 -40.50
C ARG A 382 34.49 -13.59 -41.41
N ALA A 383 35.01 -14.60 -42.11
CA ALA A 383 34.22 -15.39 -43.04
C ALA A 383 33.16 -16.27 -42.37
N LEU A 384 33.45 -16.79 -41.17
CA LEU A 384 32.56 -17.69 -40.43
C LEU A 384 31.63 -16.97 -39.44
N TYR A 385 31.82 -15.67 -39.20
CA TYR A 385 31.11 -14.91 -38.16
C TYR A 385 31.24 -15.54 -36.76
N GLU A 386 32.40 -16.17 -36.47
CA GLU A 386 32.67 -16.92 -35.22
C GLU A 386 33.57 -16.17 -34.23
N GLY A 387 34.10 -15.00 -34.59
CA GLY A 387 35.10 -14.31 -33.76
C GLY A 387 34.55 -13.47 -32.61
N LEU A 388 33.26 -13.15 -32.62
CA LEU A 388 32.60 -12.30 -31.63
C LEU A 388 31.30 -12.96 -31.13
N LYS A 389 31.11 -13.02 -29.81
CA LYS A 389 29.86 -13.51 -29.20
C LYS A 389 29.37 -12.55 -28.14
N LEU A 390 28.09 -12.19 -28.22
CA LEU A 390 27.44 -11.29 -27.26
C LEU A 390 26.55 -12.06 -26.27
N SER A 391 26.89 -11.93 -25.00
CA SER A 391 26.17 -12.55 -23.89
C SER A 391 25.79 -11.50 -22.84
N ALA A 392 24.81 -11.85 -22.01
CA ALA A 392 24.32 -10.96 -20.97
C ALA A 392 23.84 -11.75 -19.77
N SER A 393 23.89 -11.11 -18.61
CA SER A 393 23.40 -11.65 -17.36
C SER A 393 21.87 -11.81 -17.38
N ALA A 394 21.35 -12.72 -16.55
CA ALA A 394 19.91 -13.05 -16.53
C ALA A 394 19.00 -11.87 -16.13
N ASP A 395 19.52 -10.88 -15.42
CA ASP A 395 18.87 -9.62 -15.03
C ASP A 395 18.96 -8.51 -16.09
N LEU A 396 19.72 -8.73 -17.17
CA LEU A 396 19.92 -7.79 -18.27
C LEU A 396 20.48 -6.43 -17.83
N MET A 397 21.22 -6.40 -16.72
CA MET A 397 21.94 -5.22 -16.26
C MET A 397 23.39 -5.21 -16.76
N LEU A 398 24.00 -6.39 -16.93
CA LEU A 398 25.37 -6.54 -17.44
C LEU A 398 25.33 -7.30 -18.78
N ALA A 399 25.98 -6.73 -19.78
CA ALA A 399 26.30 -7.41 -21.03
C ALA A 399 27.82 -7.50 -21.18
N TYR A 400 28.28 -8.50 -21.90
CA TYR A 400 29.70 -8.67 -22.23
C TYR A 400 29.84 -9.31 -23.61
N MET A 401 30.95 -8.98 -24.24
CA MET A 401 31.33 -9.46 -25.55
C MET A 401 32.62 -10.29 -25.42
N ASP A 402 32.53 -11.54 -25.85
CA ASP A 402 33.62 -12.50 -25.83
C ASP A 402 34.29 -12.51 -27.21
N PHE A 403 35.62 -12.40 -27.21
CA PHE A 403 36.46 -12.45 -28.41
C PHE A 403 37.11 -13.84 -28.53
N TYR A 404 36.99 -14.43 -29.71
CA TYR A 404 37.54 -15.75 -30.02
C TYR A 404 38.62 -15.66 -31.10
N LEU A 405 39.66 -16.45 -30.95
CA LEU A 405 40.76 -16.53 -31.91
C LEU A 405 40.33 -17.31 -33.15
N GLY A 406 40.58 -16.76 -34.33
CA GLY A 406 40.47 -17.52 -35.57
C GLY A 406 41.59 -18.55 -35.66
N GLY A 407 41.27 -19.78 -36.09
CA GLY A 407 42.25 -20.87 -36.19
C GLY A 407 43.41 -20.62 -37.18
N ASP A 408 43.34 -19.54 -37.97
CA ASP A 408 44.39 -19.00 -38.85
C ASP A 408 45.43 -18.13 -38.11
N GLU A 409 45.13 -17.65 -36.91
CA GLU A 409 46.02 -16.83 -36.07
C GLU A 409 46.74 -17.62 -34.97
N LYS A 410 46.99 -18.93 -35.17
CA LYS A 410 47.67 -19.79 -34.18
C LYS A 410 49.12 -19.35 -33.92
N ARG A 411 49.31 -18.43 -32.97
CA ARG A 411 50.61 -18.10 -32.35
C ARG A 411 50.79 -18.91 -31.07
N SER A 412 52.02 -19.25 -30.69
CA SER A 412 52.31 -19.99 -29.44
C SER A 412 51.84 -19.27 -28.17
N ASP A 413 51.68 -17.95 -28.25
CA ASP A 413 51.41 -17.07 -27.11
C ASP A 413 49.91 -16.75 -26.94
N LEU A 414 49.07 -17.13 -27.92
CA LEU A 414 47.62 -16.91 -27.94
C LEU A 414 46.89 -18.26 -28.13
N PRO A 415 45.80 -18.54 -27.39
CA PRO A 415 45.19 -17.69 -26.37
C PRO A 415 45.99 -17.70 -25.06
N PRO A 416 45.98 -16.58 -24.30
CA PRO A 416 46.81 -16.46 -23.11
C PRO A 416 46.34 -17.45 -22.04
N ARG A 417 47.27 -18.12 -21.37
CA ARG A 417 46.98 -19.01 -20.22
C ARG A 417 46.42 -18.18 -19.05
N LEU A 418 45.72 -18.81 -18.11
CA LEU A 418 45.13 -18.10 -16.96
C LEU A 418 46.17 -17.19 -16.26
N ASN A 419 47.37 -17.70 -15.98
CA ASN A 419 48.44 -16.95 -15.33
C ASN A 419 48.87 -15.67 -16.08
N GLN A 420 48.77 -15.66 -17.41
CA GLN A 420 49.08 -14.49 -18.24
C GLN A 420 47.92 -13.49 -18.30
N ARG A 421 46.69 -13.91 -17.94
CA ARG A 421 45.50 -13.05 -17.85
C ARG A 421 45.31 -12.41 -16.48
N LEU A 422 46.07 -12.84 -15.47
CA LEU A 422 46.01 -12.26 -14.14
C LEU A 422 46.80 -10.94 -14.11
N PRO A 423 46.26 -9.86 -13.50
CA PRO A 423 44.98 -9.79 -12.82
C PRO A 423 43.77 -9.74 -13.77
N MET A 424 42.76 -10.57 -13.53
CA MET A 424 41.52 -10.63 -14.31
C MET A 424 40.36 -9.99 -13.54
N THR A 425 39.52 -9.22 -14.22
CA THR A 425 38.33 -8.59 -13.63
C THR A 425 37.05 -9.37 -13.95
N LEU A 426 36.25 -9.63 -12.92
CA LEU A 426 34.94 -10.29 -13.02
C LEU A 426 33.87 -9.36 -12.46
N ILE A 427 33.03 -8.79 -13.33
CA ILE A 427 32.03 -7.79 -12.93
C ILE A 427 30.75 -8.49 -12.45
N PHE A 428 30.14 -7.96 -11.38
CA PHE A 428 28.85 -8.43 -10.92
C PHE A 428 27.72 -7.92 -11.83
N GLY A 429 26.78 -8.81 -12.14
CA GLY A 429 25.44 -8.43 -12.58
C GLY A 429 24.64 -7.87 -11.41
N GLY A 430 23.57 -7.14 -11.72
CA GLY A 430 22.73 -6.49 -10.73
C GLY A 430 23.30 -5.18 -10.19
N ASN A 431 22.47 -4.47 -9.44
CA ASN A 431 22.82 -3.19 -8.81
C ASN A 431 22.48 -3.17 -7.31
N GLY A 432 22.31 -4.34 -6.70
CA GLY A 432 21.97 -4.48 -5.28
C GLY A 432 20.54 -4.04 -4.91
N THR A 433 19.66 -3.90 -5.91
CA THR A 433 18.23 -3.65 -5.66
C THR A 433 17.50 -4.96 -5.35
N TYR A 434 16.33 -4.85 -4.71
CA TYR A 434 15.50 -6.01 -4.39
C TYR A 434 15.14 -6.87 -5.63
N MET A 435 14.94 -6.24 -6.79
CA MET A 435 14.63 -6.92 -8.07
C MET A 435 15.86 -7.52 -8.77
N ALA A 436 17.05 -6.95 -8.54
CA ALA A 436 18.30 -7.30 -9.21
C ALA A 436 19.45 -7.27 -8.20
N PRO A 437 19.54 -8.31 -7.33
CA PRO A 437 20.64 -8.45 -6.39
C PRO A 437 21.97 -8.62 -7.14
N PHE A 438 23.07 -8.32 -6.46
CA PHE A 438 24.38 -8.59 -7.03
C PHE A 438 24.58 -10.09 -7.25
N SER A 439 25.09 -10.46 -8.42
CA SER A 439 25.40 -11.86 -8.74
C SER A 439 26.56 -11.93 -9.72
N LEU A 440 27.43 -12.92 -9.53
CA LEU A 440 28.44 -13.31 -10.48
C LEU A 440 27.86 -14.38 -11.41
N HIS A 441 27.86 -14.11 -12.71
CA HIS A 441 27.43 -15.07 -13.71
C HIS A 441 28.60 -16.01 -14.04
N ASN A 442 28.39 -17.32 -13.85
CA ASN A 442 29.39 -18.33 -14.18
C ASN A 442 29.03 -19.02 -15.48
N ASP A 443 29.79 -18.70 -16.53
CA ASP A 443 29.68 -19.35 -17.84
C ASP A 443 30.61 -20.55 -17.96
N ASN A 444 30.39 -21.35 -19.00
CA ASN A 444 31.31 -22.43 -19.39
C ASN A 444 32.71 -21.89 -19.70
N VAL A 445 32.81 -20.72 -20.35
CA VAL A 445 34.09 -20.05 -20.64
C VAL A 445 34.84 -19.75 -19.34
N LEU A 446 34.19 -19.10 -18.38
CA LEU A 446 34.82 -18.75 -17.10
C LEU A 446 35.22 -20.00 -16.32
N THR A 447 34.34 -21.02 -16.29
CA THR A 447 34.63 -22.29 -15.60
C THR A 447 35.81 -23.02 -16.24
N SER A 448 35.87 -23.07 -17.58
CA SER A 448 36.99 -23.69 -18.30
C SER A 448 38.30 -22.92 -18.08
N LEU A 449 38.26 -21.59 -18.07
CA LEU A 449 39.43 -20.77 -17.75
C LEU A 449 39.93 -21.00 -16.32
N MET A 450 39.02 -21.03 -15.34
CA MET A 450 39.37 -21.30 -13.94
C MET A 450 39.83 -22.73 -13.71
N SER A 451 39.35 -23.70 -14.51
CA SER A 451 39.75 -25.11 -14.43
C SER A 451 41.26 -25.36 -14.67
N GLN A 452 41.98 -24.39 -15.25
CA GLN A 452 43.43 -24.44 -15.41
C GLN A 452 44.19 -24.39 -14.06
N SER A 453 43.56 -23.89 -13.00
CA SER A 453 44.17 -23.78 -11.66
C SER A 453 43.27 -24.35 -10.55
N VAL A 454 41.96 -24.10 -10.59
CA VAL A 454 41.00 -24.49 -9.53
C VAL A 454 40.06 -25.56 -10.08
N PRO A 455 39.84 -26.68 -9.38
CA PRO A 455 38.87 -27.70 -9.81
C PRO A 455 37.47 -27.10 -10.05
N PRO A 456 36.76 -27.50 -11.12
CA PRO A 456 35.44 -26.95 -11.43
C PRO A 456 34.45 -27.04 -10.26
N THR A 457 34.48 -28.13 -9.48
CA THR A 457 33.61 -28.33 -8.31
C THR A 457 33.83 -27.25 -7.24
N VAL A 458 35.09 -26.93 -6.94
CA VAL A 458 35.48 -25.88 -6.00
C VAL A 458 35.08 -24.50 -6.54
N TRP A 459 35.28 -24.26 -7.84
CA TRP A 459 34.87 -23.00 -8.47
C TRP A 459 33.35 -22.80 -8.46
N TYR A 460 32.57 -23.81 -8.88
CA TYR A 460 31.11 -23.74 -8.82
C TYR A 460 30.61 -23.51 -7.39
N ARG A 461 31.20 -24.20 -6.41
CA ARG A 461 30.87 -24.03 -4.99
C ARG A 461 31.19 -22.63 -4.48
N PHE A 462 32.35 -22.09 -4.87
CA PHE A 462 32.73 -20.71 -4.59
C PHE A 462 31.72 -19.71 -5.16
N VAL A 463 31.37 -19.81 -6.45
CA VAL A 463 30.43 -18.88 -7.08
C VAL A 463 29.03 -18.98 -6.45
N ALA A 464 28.57 -20.19 -6.12
CA ALA A 464 27.31 -20.37 -5.41
C ALA A 464 27.31 -19.72 -4.03
N GLY A 465 28.40 -19.89 -3.26
CA GLY A 465 28.58 -19.25 -1.95
C GLY A 465 28.65 -17.73 -2.03
N LEU A 466 29.40 -17.23 -3.00
CA LEU A 466 29.51 -15.79 -3.27
C LEU A 466 28.15 -15.19 -3.62
N ASN A 467 27.41 -15.81 -4.54
CA ASN A 467 26.07 -15.36 -4.93
C ASN A 467 25.09 -15.39 -3.74
N ALA A 468 25.22 -16.36 -2.83
CA ALA A 468 24.43 -16.42 -1.60
C ALA A 468 24.72 -15.24 -0.66
N GLN A 469 25.97 -14.79 -0.56
CA GLN A 469 26.35 -13.61 0.24
C GLN A 469 25.99 -12.29 -0.47
N LEU A 470 26.30 -12.17 -1.77
CA LEU A 470 25.98 -10.99 -2.59
C LEU A 470 24.48 -10.69 -2.64
N ARG A 471 23.63 -11.72 -2.54
CA ARG A 471 22.19 -11.57 -2.43
C ARG A 471 21.75 -10.73 -1.23
N LEU A 472 22.52 -10.72 -0.14
CA LEU A 472 22.22 -9.95 1.09
C LEU A 472 22.68 -8.49 1.02
N VAL A 473 23.48 -8.13 0.01
CA VAL A 473 24.03 -6.78 -0.19
C VAL A 473 22.93 -5.84 -0.67
N ARG A 474 22.84 -4.65 -0.06
CA ARG A 474 21.76 -3.69 -0.32
C ARG A 474 22.27 -2.35 -0.82
N ARG A 475 21.66 -1.88 -1.90
CA ARG A 475 21.83 -0.51 -2.39
C ARG A 475 21.42 0.52 -1.31
N GLY A 476 22.22 1.55 -1.09
CA GLY A 476 22.03 2.55 -0.02
C GLY A 476 22.68 2.21 1.34
N GLN A 477 23.08 0.95 1.56
CA GLN A 477 23.83 0.51 2.75
C GLN A 477 25.06 -0.33 2.37
N LEU A 478 25.63 -0.09 1.19
CA LEU A 478 26.69 -0.92 0.61
C LEU A 478 27.88 -1.14 1.56
N ARG A 479 28.31 -0.10 2.29
CA ARG A 479 29.41 -0.18 3.26
C ARG A 479 29.19 -1.23 4.34
N MET A 480 28.02 -1.21 4.98
CA MET A 480 27.69 -2.16 6.05
C MET A 480 27.42 -3.57 5.51
N THR A 481 26.91 -3.68 4.28
CA THR A 481 26.49 -4.98 3.74
C THR A 481 27.59 -5.70 2.95
N PHE A 482 28.63 -5.01 2.48
CA PHE A 482 29.80 -5.64 1.86
C PHE A 482 30.84 -6.14 2.87
N GLU A 483 30.88 -5.59 4.08
CA GLU A 483 31.77 -6.05 5.17
C GLU A 483 31.62 -7.56 5.45
N PRO A 484 30.40 -8.13 5.63
CA PRO A 484 30.24 -9.59 5.74
C PRO A 484 30.71 -10.40 4.52
N VAL A 485 30.71 -9.79 3.32
CA VAL A 485 31.20 -10.45 2.10
C VAL A 485 32.73 -10.47 2.08
N LEU A 486 33.37 -9.37 2.50
CA LEU A 486 34.82 -9.28 2.66
C LEU A 486 35.32 -10.29 3.70
N ASP A 487 34.67 -10.33 4.88
CA ASP A 487 34.98 -11.31 5.92
C ASP A 487 34.86 -12.74 5.41
N TRP A 488 33.80 -13.04 4.66
CA TRP A 488 33.59 -14.38 4.07
C TRP A 488 34.65 -14.72 3.02
N LEU A 489 35.05 -13.74 2.19
CA LEU A 489 36.11 -13.93 1.21
C LEU A 489 37.46 -14.22 1.88
N GLU A 490 37.80 -13.51 2.95
CA GLU A 490 39.07 -13.69 3.67
C GLU A 490 39.11 -14.96 4.53
N THR A 491 38.00 -15.33 5.18
CA THR A 491 37.97 -16.46 6.13
C THR A 491 37.64 -17.81 5.49
N ILE A 492 36.80 -17.85 4.44
CA ILE A 492 36.31 -19.11 3.84
C ILE A 492 36.85 -19.32 2.44
N ALA A 493 36.79 -18.31 1.56
CA ALA A 493 37.12 -18.49 0.15
C ALA A 493 38.64 -18.47 -0.14
N ASN A 494 39.31 -17.38 0.20
CA ASN A 494 40.73 -17.15 -0.12
C ASN A 494 41.69 -18.20 0.46
N PRO A 495 41.47 -18.77 1.67
CA PRO A 495 42.34 -19.85 2.18
C PRO A 495 42.30 -21.12 1.33
N THR A 496 41.18 -21.43 0.69
CA THR A 496 41.04 -22.60 -0.18
C THR A 496 41.50 -22.32 -1.61
N LEU A 497 41.22 -21.12 -2.12
CA LEU A 497 41.67 -20.69 -3.45
C LEU A 497 43.20 -20.49 -3.51
N SER A 498 43.82 -20.03 -2.41
CA SER A 498 45.27 -19.85 -2.33
C SER A 498 46.04 -21.17 -2.40
N CYS A 499 45.49 -22.29 -1.87
CA CYS A 499 46.05 -23.64 -2.09
C CYS A 499 46.10 -24.01 -3.59
N HIS A 500 45.34 -23.33 -4.44
CA HIS A 500 45.30 -23.52 -5.90
C HIS A 500 46.02 -22.38 -6.66
N GLY A 501 46.77 -21.53 -5.96
CA GLY A 501 47.56 -20.45 -6.56
C GLY A 501 46.78 -19.20 -6.95
N VAL A 502 45.51 -19.08 -6.57
CA VAL A 502 44.63 -17.96 -6.93
C VAL A 502 44.14 -17.22 -5.70
N ARG A 503 44.13 -15.89 -5.74
CA ARG A 503 43.51 -15.03 -4.73
C ARG A 503 42.43 -14.17 -5.38
N VAL A 504 41.34 -13.94 -4.66
CA VAL A 504 40.20 -13.16 -5.16
C VAL A 504 39.91 -12.04 -4.17
N ASP A 505 39.96 -10.81 -4.65
CA ASP A 505 39.65 -9.63 -3.83
C ASP A 505 38.47 -8.86 -4.43
N LEU A 506 37.62 -8.30 -3.58
CA LEU A 506 36.49 -7.46 -3.99
C LEU A 506 37.01 -6.11 -4.49
N ALA A 507 36.52 -5.65 -5.64
CA ALA A 507 36.95 -4.40 -6.24
C ALA A 507 35.77 -3.53 -6.69
N TRP A 508 36.04 -2.23 -6.71
CA TRP A 508 35.17 -1.20 -7.27
C TRP A 508 35.81 -0.63 -8.53
N PHE A 509 35.04 -0.56 -9.62
CA PHE A 509 35.47 -0.04 -10.92
C PHE A 509 34.91 1.37 -11.14
N GLN A 510 35.70 2.20 -11.84
CA GLN A 510 35.48 3.65 -11.96
C GLN A 510 34.02 4.00 -12.34
N PRO A 511 33.42 5.01 -11.70
CA PRO A 511 32.03 5.38 -11.96
C PRO A 511 31.87 5.91 -13.38
N THR A 512 30.77 5.52 -14.00
CA THR A 512 30.30 6.07 -15.27
C THR A 512 29.90 7.55 -15.13
N ALA A 513 29.70 8.25 -16.25
CA ALA A 513 29.34 9.67 -16.26
C ALA A 513 28.07 10.01 -15.46
N SER A 514 27.19 9.03 -15.23
CA SER A 514 25.96 9.16 -14.42
C SER A 514 26.17 9.00 -12.90
N GLY A 515 27.39 8.64 -12.47
CA GLY A 515 27.70 8.25 -11.10
C GLY A 515 27.40 6.78 -10.76
N TYR A 516 27.00 5.93 -11.72
CA TYR A 516 26.84 4.50 -11.48
C TYR A 516 28.21 3.81 -11.33
N SER A 517 28.36 3.10 -10.22
CA SER A 517 29.58 2.37 -9.84
C SER A 517 29.40 0.87 -10.10
N GLN A 518 30.34 0.27 -10.82
CA GLN A 518 30.38 -1.18 -11.03
C GLN A 518 31.20 -1.86 -9.93
N PHE A 519 30.69 -2.97 -9.40
CA PHE A 519 31.38 -3.80 -8.42
C PHE A 519 31.71 -5.15 -9.03
N GLY A 520 32.78 -5.78 -8.57
CA GLY A 520 33.16 -7.10 -9.03
C GLY A 520 34.33 -7.65 -8.24
N LEU A 521 34.96 -8.69 -8.78
CA LEU A 521 36.13 -9.33 -8.23
C LEU A 521 37.35 -9.09 -9.11
N VAL A 522 38.51 -8.92 -8.47
CA VAL A 522 39.82 -9.00 -9.12
C VAL A 522 40.45 -10.31 -8.71
N VAL A 523 40.69 -11.17 -9.70
CA VAL A 523 41.40 -12.43 -9.54
C VAL A 523 42.88 -12.16 -9.74
N GLN A 524 43.70 -12.48 -8.76
CA GLN A 524 45.15 -12.29 -8.75
C GLN A 524 45.87 -13.61 -8.52
N LEU A 525 47.15 -13.65 -8.87
CA LEU A 525 48.02 -14.76 -8.48
C LEU A 525 48.26 -14.67 -6.97
N ALA A 526 48.06 -15.78 -6.26
CA ALA A 526 48.37 -15.82 -4.83
C ALA A 526 49.87 -15.59 -4.65
N LYS A 527 50.25 -14.54 -3.91
CA LYS A 527 51.63 -14.38 -3.45
C LYS A 527 51.88 -15.48 -2.41
N ASP A 528 53.03 -16.15 -2.46
CA ASP A 528 53.44 -17.16 -1.48
C ASP A 528 53.38 -16.58 -0.06
N VAL A 529 52.25 -16.77 0.62
CA VAL A 529 52.12 -16.46 2.04
C VAL A 529 52.78 -17.62 2.76
N GLN A 530 54.00 -17.39 3.26
CA GLN A 530 54.56 -18.24 4.30
C GLN A 530 53.52 -18.40 5.42
N PRO A 531 53.16 -19.63 5.82
CA PRO A 531 52.13 -19.84 6.82
C PRO A 531 52.60 -19.26 8.16
N ALA A 532 52.02 -18.12 8.55
CA ALA A 532 52.05 -17.69 9.94
C ALA A 532 51.33 -18.75 10.77
N GLY A 533 52.02 -19.26 11.79
CA GLY A 533 51.73 -20.53 12.44
C GLY A 533 50.30 -20.68 12.98
N GLY A 534 49.76 -21.88 12.78
CA GLY A 534 48.46 -22.29 13.32
C GLY A 534 47.87 -23.48 12.56
N SER A 535 48.36 -24.68 12.89
CA SER A 535 47.83 -26.01 12.54
C SER A 535 46.40 -26.06 11.96
N VAL A 536 46.25 -26.46 10.69
CA VAL A 536 45.50 -27.66 10.22
C VAL A 536 46.04 -28.06 8.84
N ASN A 537 46.74 -29.19 8.76
CA ASN A 537 47.09 -29.85 7.49
C ASN A 537 45.81 -30.35 6.78
N ARG A 538 45.42 -29.72 5.67
CA ARG A 538 44.38 -30.28 4.79
C ARG A 538 44.46 -29.79 3.34
N CYS A 539 45.65 -29.77 2.72
CA CYS A 539 45.77 -29.69 1.26
C CYS A 539 46.36 -31.02 0.73
N PRO A 540 45.70 -31.75 -0.19
CA PRO A 540 46.30 -32.89 -0.87
C PRO A 540 47.48 -32.42 -1.72
N ALA A 541 48.62 -33.10 -1.63
CA ALA A 541 49.80 -32.75 -2.42
C ALA A 541 49.52 -32.85 -3.94
N PRO A 542 49.85 -31.83 -4.74
CA PRO A 542 49.74 -31.94 -6.20
C PRO A 542 50.76 -32.93 -6.75
N LYS A 543 50.35 -33.76 -7.72
CA LYS A 543 51.26 -34.65 -8.46
C LYS A 543 52.26 -33.80 -9.26
N PRO A 544 53.58 -34.10 -9.22
CA PRO A 544 54.58 -33.31 -9.92
C PRO A 544 54.46 -33.49 -11.44
N GLN A 545 54.25 -32.39 -12.17
CA GLN A 545 54.53 -32.35 -13.61
C GLN A 545 56.03 -32.13 -13.84
N SER A 546 56.53 -32.80 -14.87
CA SER A 546 57.91 -33.08 -15.23
C SER A 546 58.82 -31.86 -15.40
N ARG A 547 60.06 -32.01 -14.93
CA ARG A 547 61.20 -31.09 -15.00
C ARG A 547 61.59 -30.76 -16.45
N ILE A 548 61.85 -29.49 -16.74
CA ILE A 548 62.70 -28.99 -17.83
C ILE A 548 63.69 -27.96 -17.22
N PRO A 549 64.96 -27.88 -17.66
CA PRO A 549 66.07 -27.35 -16.85
C PRO A 549 66.16 -25.83 -16.78
N LYS A 550 66.75 -25.37 -15.67
CA LYS A 550 67.14 -23.98 -15.36
C LYS A 550 68.26 -23.49 -16.30
N HIS A 551 68.20 -22.22 -16.69
CA HIS A 551 69.42 -21.43 -16.92
C HIS A 551 69.23 -19.99 -16.42
N ASP A 552 70.18 -19.61 -15.58
CA ASP A 552 70.75 -18.31 -15.20
C ASP A 552 69.88 -17.18 -14.62
N GLN A 553 70.22 -16.93 -13.36
CA GLN A 553 69.91 -15.80 -12.49
C GLN A 553 70.79 -14.60 -12.84
N PRO A 554 70.31 -13.37 -12.55
CA PRO A 554 71.17 -12.46 -11.79
C PRO A 554 70.49 -11.86 -10.55
N ASP A 555 71.36 -11.38 -9.68
CA ASP A 555 71.26 -10.99 -8.27
C ASP A 555 70.39 -9.75 -7.94
N PRO A 556 70.14 -9.48 -6.62
CA PRO A 556 68.99 -8.73 -6.14
C PRO A 556 69.24 -7.21 -6.08
N ILE A 557 68.22 -6.42 -6.40
CA ILE A 557 68.23 -4.96 -6.25
C ILE A 557 67.10 -4.51 -5.32
N ASN A 558 67.54 -3.97 -4.17
CA ASN A 558 66.94 -2.96 -3.30
C ASN A 558 65.41 -2.94 -3.08
N GLU A 559 65.05 -3.33 -1.87
CA GLU A 559 63.90 -2.82 -1.11
C GLU A 559 63.98 -1.28 -1.03
N ASN A 560 63.10 -0.57 -1.73
CA ASN A 560 62.53 0.77 -1.38
C ASN A 560 61.77 1.42 -2.55
N GLY A 561 60.96 0.65 -3.29
CA GLY A 561 60.17 1.15 -4.43
C GLY A 561 58.78 0.53 -4.57
N LEU A 562 58.21 -0.06 -3.52
CA LEU A 562 56.95 -0.82 -3.58
C LEU A 562 55.69 0.08 -3.47
N GLY A 563 55.72 1.27 -4.08
CA GLY A 563 54.61 2.23 -4.07
C GLY A 563 54.02 2.55 -5.44
N MET A 564 54.63 2.10 -6.54
CA MET A 564 54.31 2.65 -7.87
C MET A 564 54.35 1.63 -9.01
N MET A 565 53.73 0.46 -8.79
CA MET A 565 53.51 -0.52 -9.87
C MET A 565 52.13 -1.18 -9.72
N ASN A 566 51.06 -0.38 -9.80
CA ASN A 566 49.67 -0.87 -9.79
C ASN A 566 48.83 -0.23 -10.92
N ASN A 567 49.47 0.14 -12.04
CA ASN A 567 48.83 0.87 -13.15
C ASN A 567 48.08 -0.02 -14.16
N LYS A 568 47.92 -1.33 -13.92
CA LYS A 568 47.29 -2.27 -14.87
C LYS A 568 45.82 -2.59 -14.60
N THR A 569 45.25 -2.11 -13.50
CA THR A 569 43.83 -2.35 -13.16
C THR A 569 43.11 -1.03 -12.92
N SER A 570 42.16 -0.70 -13.79
CA SER A 570 41.24 0.45 -13.70
C SER A 570 40.16 0.28 -12.61
N GLY A 571 40.52 -0.34 -11.47
CA GLY A 571 39.66 -0.58 -10.33
C GLY A 571 40.42 -0.55 -9.00
N TYR A 572 39.77 -0.02 -7.96
CA TYR A 572 40.31 0.05 -6.60
C TYR A 572 39.88 -1.19 -5.82
N ILE A 573 40.84 -1.93 -5.25
CA ILE A 573 40.58 -3.08 -4.39
C ILE A 573 40.04 -2.57 -3.05
N LEU A 574 38.90 -3.10 -2.62
CA LEU A 574 38.28 -2.76 -1.35
C LEU A 574 39.01 -3.51 -0.23
N GLN A 575 39.93 -2.84 0.47
CA GLN A 575 40.58 -3.37 1.67
C GLN A 575 39.86 -2.92 2.94
N ASP A 576 39.81 -3.85 3.91
CA ASP A 576 39.09 -3.79 5.18
C ASP A 576 39.34 -2.49 6.00
N LYS A 577 40.55 -1.92 5.95
CA LYS A 577 40.95 -0.81 6.84
C LYS A 577 40.54 0.60 6.37
N GLY A 578 39.79 0.73 5.28
CA GLY A 578 39.34 2.04 4.81
C GLY A 578 38.37 1.95 3.64
N LEU A 579 37.16 1.41 3.86
CA LEU A 579 36.08 1.43 2.87
C LEU A 579 35.67 2.87 2.52
N HIS A 580 36.41 3.50 1.60
CA HIS A 580 36.02 4.70 0.87
C HIS A 580 35.07 4.30 -0.27
N ILE A 581 33.91 3.74 0.07
CA ILE A 581 32.81 3.64 -0.90
C ILE A 581 32.27 5.07 -1.11
N PRO A 582 32.15 5.55 -2.36
CA PRO A 582 31.61 6.88 -2.63
C PRO A 582 30.24 7.05 -1.95
N LYS A 583 30.01 8.22 -1.33
CA LYS A 583 28.76 8.55 -0.65
C LYS A 583 27.60 8.45 -1.65
N GLU A 584 26.81 7.39 -1.56
CA GLU A 584 25.63 7.22 -2.39
C GLU A 584 24.61 8.32 -2.04
N GLY A 585 24.05 8.97 -3.07
CA GLY A 585 23.00 9.98 -2.87
C GLY A 585 21.81 9.36 -2.14
N ARG A 586 21.32 10.03 -1.08
CA ARG A 586 20.14 9.58 -0.32
C ARG A 586 18.93 9.55 -1.27
N MET A 587 18.57 8.38 -1.78
CA MET A 587 17.37 8.20 -2.59
C MET A 587 16.11 8.31 -1.73
N ILE A 588 15.06 8.90 -2.31
CA ILE A 588 13.70 9.09 -1.73
C ILE A 588 13.06 7.76 -1.27
N SER A 589 13.57 6.61 -1.74
CA SER A 589 13.11 5.26 -1.41
C SER A 589 13.74 4.62 -0.15
N TYR A 590 14.48 5.37 0.66
CA TYR A 590 15.14 4.87 1.87
C TYR A 590 14.22 4.04 2.81
N PRO A 591 12.97 4.44 3.13
CA PRO A 591 12.14 3.63 4.05
C PRO A 591 11.69 2.29 3.44
N LEU A 592 11.44 2.22 2.14
CA LEU A 592 11.04 0.98 1.45
C LEU A 592 12.17 -0.06 1.47
N SER A 593 13.43 0.38 1.46
CA SER A 593 14.61 -0.50 1.53
C SER A 593 14.79 -1.24 2.86
N PHE A 594 14.16 -0.76 3.94
CA PHE A 594 14.12 -1.49 5.22
C PHE A 594 13.08 -2.60 5.23
N ILE A 595 11.97 -2.39 4.51
CA ILE A 595 10.87 -3.35 4.42
C ILE A 595 11.25 -4.45 3.44
N LEU A 596 11.57 -4.08 2.20
CA LEU A 596 11.92 -4.99 1.12
C LEU A 596 13.41 -5.31 1.14
N ARG A 597 13.76 -6.53 1.57
CA ARG A 597 15.16 -6.98 1.60
C ARG A 597 15.26 -8.47 1.30
N ASN A 598 16.30 -8.84 0.57
CA ASN A 598 16.64 -10.25 0.43
C ASN A 598 17.19 -10.79 1.77
N THR A 599 16.70 -11.95 2.21
CA THR A 599 17.01 -12.56 3.52
C THR A 599 17.59 -13.97 3.36
N LYS A 600 18.22 -14.52 4.38
CA LYS A 600 18.69 -15.92 4.37
C LYS A 600 17.51 -16.91 4.32
N PRO A 601 17.69 -18.11 3.75
CA PRO A 601 16.69 -19.17 3.77
C PRO A 601 16.41 -19.63 5.22
N ALA A 602 15.17 -20.04 5.49
CA ALA A 602 14.67 -20.40 6.82
C ALA A 602 14.39 -21.92 6.97
N GLY A 603 14.63 -22.72 5.94
CA GLY A 603 14.59 -24.19 6.00
C GLY A 603 13.19 -24.84 6.06
N HIS A 604 12.10 -24.07 6.20
CA HIS A 604 10.72 -24.58 6.33
C HIS A 604 9.86 -24.27 5.09
N GLN A 605 10.22 -24.86 3.95
CA GLN A 605 9.61 -24.50 2.65
C GLN A 605 8.08 -24.68 2.60
N ASP A 606 7.56 -25.76 3.17
CA ASP A 606 6.13 -26.10 3.07
C ASP A 606 5.26 -25.24 4.00
N LEU A 607 5.72 -25.01 5.25
CA LEU A 607 5.04 -24.12 6.20
C LEU A 607 5.00 -22.68 5.67
N ILE A 608 6.11 -22.20 5.10
CA ILE A 608 6.19 -20.88 4.48
C ILE A 608 5.29 -20.81 3.23
N GLY A 609 5.22 -21.90 2.45
CA GLY A 609 4.32 -22.00 1.30
C GLY A 609 2.83 -21.95 1.68
N LEU A 610 2.44 -22.60 2.78
CA LEU A 610 1.08 -22.53 3.33
C LEU A 610 0.77 -21.12 3.83
N ALA A 611 1.67 -20.53 4.62
CA ALA A 611 1.52 -19.16 5.11
C ALA A 611 1.38 -18.16 3.94
N LEU A 612 2.16 -18.32 2.88
CA LEU A 612 2.07 -17.51 1.67
C LEU A 612 0.69 -17.63 1.00
N SER A 613 0.16 -18.84 0.90
CA SER A 613 -1.16 -19.10 0.31
C SER A 613 -2.27 -18.43 1.13
N THR A 614 -2.20 -18.53 2.46
CA THR A 614 -3.12 -17.84 3.38
C THR A 614 -3.02 -16.31 3.23
N LEU A 615 -1.81 -15.77 3.08
CA LEU A 615 -1.59 -14.32 2.88
C LEU A 615 -2.14 -13.82 1.53
N ILE A 616 -1.99 -14.58 0.44
CA ILE A 616 -2.58 -14.26 -0.88
C ILE A 616 -4.11 -14.18 -0.78
N LEU A 617 -4.73 -15.18 -0.14
CA LEU A 617 -6.17 -15.23 0.04
C LEU A 617 -6.67 -14.14 1.01
N GLY A 618 -5.90 -13.83 2.04
CA GLY A 618 -6.17 -12.72 2.96
C GLY A 618 -6.16 -11.37 2.24
N ASP A 619 -5.16 -11.13 1.38
CA ASP A 619 -5.10 -9.95 0.52
C ASP A 619 -6.32 -9.83 -0.40
N PHE A 620 -6.72 -10.92 -1.04
CA PHE A 620 -7.93 -10.95 -1.86
C PHE A 620 -9.18 -10.62 -1.07
N SER A 621 -9.32 -11.21 0.12
CA SER A 621 -10.47 -10.95 1.00
C SER A 621 -10.53 -9.50 1.46
N LEU A 622 -9.38 -8.91 1.79
CA LEU A 622 -9.29 -7.47 2.12
C LEU A 622 -9.72 -6.59 0.95
N VAL A 623 -9.29 -6.92 -0.28
CA VAL A 623 -9.70 -6.20 -1.49
C VAL A 623 -11.21 -6.32 -1.74
N VAL A 624 -11.78 -7.51 -1.56
CA VAL A 624 -13.23 -7.72 -1.73
C VAL A 624 -14.01 -6.94 -0.67
N LEU A 625 -13.58 -6.98 0.59
CA LEU A 625 -14.21 -6.24 1.68
C LEU A 625 -14.13 -4.73 1.47
N THR A 626 -13.00 -4.21 0.98
CA THR A 626 -12.88 -2.77 0.67
C THR A 626 -13.73 -2.35 -0.52
N LEU A 627 -13.87 -3.20 -1.55
CA LEU A 627 -14.78 -2.95 -2.67
C LEU A 627 -16.25 -2.95 -2.23
N ILE A 628 -16.65 -3.87 -1.35
CA ILE A 628 -18.00 -3.91 -0.77
C ILE A 628 -18.26 -2.64 0.07
N GLN A 629 -17.27 -2.20 0.85
CA GLN A 629 -17.38 -0.97 1.65
C GLN A 629 -17.53 0.26 0.74
N LEU A 630 -16.75 0.36 -0.33
CA LEU A 630 -16.83 1.48 -1.29
C LEU A 630 -18.17 1.49 -2.03
N TYR A 631 -18.67 0.33 -2.43
CA TYR A 631 -19.99 0.18 -3.03
C TYR A 631 -21.10 0.63 -2.07
N SER A 632 -20.96 0.32 -0.78
CA SER A 632 -21.90 0.74 0.29
C SER A 632 -21.97 2.26 0.44
N THR A 633 -20.84 2.95 0.30
CA THR A 633 -20.77 4.40 0.50
C THR A 633 -21.29 5.20 -0.69
N SER A 634 -20.93 4.82 -1.92
CA SER A 634 -21.34 5.54 -3.15
C SER A 634 -20.94 4.76 -4.40
N LEU A 635 -21.88 4.61 -5.34
CA LEU A 635 -21.59 4.06 -6.67
C LEU A 635 -20.56 4.90 -7.43
N LEU A 636 -20.59 6.23 -7.29
CA LEU A 636 -19.64 7.12 -7.95
C LEU A 636 -18.21 6.91 -7.42
N ASP A 637 -18.05 6.77 -6.10
CA ASP A 637 -16.74 6.53 -5.49
C ASP A 637 -16.20 5.14 -5.85
N PHE A 638 -17.09 4.14 -5.93
CA PHE A 638 -16.77 2.81 -6.44
C PHE A 638 -16.23 2.88 -7.88
N PHE A 639 -16.93 3.57 -8.79
CA PHE A 639 -16.47 3.72 -10.18
C PHE A 639 -15.19 4.56 -10.29
N LEU A 640 -15.02 5.62 -9.50
CA LEU A 640 -13.81 6.45 -9.52
C LEU A 640 -12.58 5.68 -9.03
N VAL A 641 -12.69 4.92 -7.94
CA VAL A 641 -11.60 4.07 -7.44
C VAL A 641 -11.27 2.96 -8.44
N LEU A 642 -12.27 2.36 -9.06
CA LEU A 642 -12.08 1.35 -10.10
C LEU A 642 -11.51 1.95 -11.40
N SER A 643 -11.75 3.22 -11.72
CA SER A 643 -11.30 3.86 -12.98
C SER A 643 -9.89 4.47 -12.87
N ILE A 644 -9.52 5.00 -11.70
CA ILE A 644 -8.22 5.68 -11.47
C ILE A 644 -7.18 4.71 -10.89
N LEU A 645 -7.60 3.71 -10.12
CA LEU A 645 -6.74 2.72 -9.44
C LEU A 645 -6.85 1.24 -9.93
N PRO A 646 -7.43 0.89 -11.11
CA PRO A 646 -7.90 -0.47 -11.44
C PRO A 646 -6.82 -1.55 -11.37
N LEU A 647 -5.58 -1.18 -11.67
CA LEU A 647 -4.49 -2.13 -11.82
C LEU A 647 -3.71 -2.31 -10.51
N GLY A 648 -3.79 -1.37 -9.57
CA GLY A 648 -3.09 -1.49 -8.29
C GLY A 648 -3.74 -2.57 -7.42
N ILE A 649 -5.04 -2.46 -7.18
CA ILE A 649 -5.75 -3.25 -6.16
C ILE A 649 -6.01 -4.70 -6.64
N LEU A 650 -6.33 -4.88 -7.92
CA LEU A 650 -6.75 -6.17 -8.47
C LEU A 650 -5.59 -7.05 -8.97
N LEU A 651 -4.46 -6.47 -9.39
CA LEU A 651 -3.32 -7.25 -9.92
C LEU A 651 -2.50 -8.07 -8.90
N PRO A 652 -2.42 -7.74 -7.59
CA PRO A 652 -1.63 -8.49 -6.62
C PRO A 652 -2.07 -9.95 -6.50
N PHE A 653 -3.38 -10.21 -6.55
CA PHE A 653 -3.93 -11.56 -6.45
C PHE A 653 -3.57 -12.46 -7.65
N PRO A 654 -3.86 -12.10 -8.92
CA PRO A 654 -3.46 -12.90 -10.07
C PRO A 654 -1.94 -12.98 -10.23
N ALA A 655 -1.19 -11.93 -9.87
CA ALA A 655 0.27 -12.00 -9.82
C ALA A 655 0.76 -13.01 -8.77
N GLY A 656 0.14 -13.03 -7.58
CA GLY A 656 0.43 -13.98 -6.51
C GLY A 656 0.12 -15.43 -6.88
N ILE A 657 -1.04 -15.68 -7.52
CA ILE A 657 -1.41 -17.01 -8.03
C ILE A 657 -0.43 -17.48 -9.12
N ASN A 658 -0.15 -16.62 -10.11
CA ASN A 658 0.79 -16.96 -11.17
C ASN A 658 2.16 -17.32 -10.58
N ALA A 659 2.63 -16.54 -9.59
CA ALA A 659 3.89 -16.82 -8.89
C ALA A 659 3.85 -18.13 -8.08
N LEU A 660 2.71 -18.46 -7.45
CA LEU A 660 2.54 -19.69 -6.66
C LEU A 660 2.63 -20.96 -7.52
N PHE A 661 2.06 -20.93 -8.73
CA PHE A 661 2.01 -22.07 -9.66
C PHE A 661 3.17 -22.13 -10.65
N SER A 662 3.90 -21.04 -10.82
CA SER A 662 5.13 -21.05 -11.61
C SER A 662 6.24 -21.74 -10.82
N ARG A 663 6.32 -23.07 -10.89
CA ARG A 663 7.54 -23.83 -10.55
C ARG A 663 8.06 -24.48 -11.80
N GLY A 664 9.34 -24.26 -12.08
CA GLY A 664 10.08 -24.98 -13.09
C GLY A 664 11.56 -25.00 -12.70
N PRO A 665 12.20 -26.17 -12.55
CA PRO A 665 13.59 -26.30 -12.08
C PRO A 665 14.59 -25.51 -12.94
N ARG A 666 14.23 -25.18 -14.19
CA ARG A 666 15.07 -24.42 -15.13
C ARG A 666 14.97 -22.89 -15.06
N LYS A 667 14.15 -22.28 -14.19
CA LYS A 667 13.93 -20.81 -14.16
C LYS A 667 13.83 -20.17 -12.75
N SER A 668 14.53 -20.68 -11.74
CA SER A 668 14.47 -20.17 -10.34
C SER A 668 14.62 -18.64 -10.20
N ALA A 669 15.57 -18.03 -10.94
CA ALA A 669 15.80 -16.58 -10.91
C ALA A 669 14.67 -15.74 -11.53
N GLY A 670 13.89 -16.31 -12.46
CA GLY A 670 12.73 -15.62 -13.05
C GLY A 670 11.52 -15.61 -12.10
N LEU A 671 11.37 -16.69 -11.33
CA LEU A 671 10.27 -16.93 -10.39
C LEU A 671 10.37 -16.04 -9.14
N ALA A 672 11.58 -15.94 -8.58
CA ALA A 672 11.90 -15.04 -7.48
C ALA A 672 11.51 -13.59 -7.78
N ARG A 673 11.76 -13.13 -9.02
CA ARG A 673 11.41 -11.78 -9.47
C ARG A 673 9.90 -11.55 -9.56
N MET A 674 9.10 -12.57 -9.87
CA MET A 674 7.63 -12.45 -9.86
C MET A 674 7.10 -12.28 -8.43
N HIS A 675 7.59 -13.08 -7.48
CA HIS A 675 7.23 -12.95 -6.07
C HIS A 675 7.68 -11.60 -5.48
N ALA A 676 8.89 -11.18 -5.82
CA ALA A 676 9.41 -9.89 -5.41
C ALA A 676 8.57 -8.73 -6.01
N LEU A 677 8.13 -8.86 -7.27
CA LEU A 677 7.27 -7.86 -7.92
C LEU A 677 5.91 -7.77 -7.21
N TRP A 678 5.31 -8.91 -6.88
CA TRP A 678 4.09 -8.95 -6.08
C TRP A 678 4.26 -8.22 -4.74
N ASN A 679 5.36 -8.47 -4.03
CA ASN A 679 5.66 -7.79 -2.76
C ASN A 679 5.76 -6.25 -2.91
N ILE A 680 6.46 -5.77 -3.95
CA ILE A 680 6.54 -4.33 -4.25
C ILE A 680 5.15 -3.75 -4.54
N THR A 681 4.37 -4.42 -5.41
CA THR A 681 3.03 -3.92 -5.77
C THR A 681 2.10 -3.86 -4.57
N SER A 682 2.14 -4.88 -3.71
CA SER A 682 1.36 -4.96 -2.47
C SER A 682 1.65 -3.77 -1.54
N LEU A 683 2.93 -3.40 -1.35
CA LEU A 683 3.33 -2.25 -0.53
C LEU A 683 2.98 -0.91 -1.18
N ILE A 684 3.21 -0.74 -2.48
CA ILE A 684 2.85 0.49 -3.20
C ILE A 684 1.35 0.75 -3.09
N ASN A 685 0.51 -0.29 -3.14
CA ASN A 685 -0.93 -0.14 -2.97
C ASN A 685 -1.32 0.38 -1.59
N VAL A 686 -0.66 -0.08 -0.53
CA VAL A 686 -0.92 0.40 0.84
C VAL A 686 -0.56 1.87 0.96
N VAL A 687 0.62 2.26 0.46
CA VAL A 687 1.07 3.67 0.45
C VAL A 687 0.13 4.54 -0.38
N ARG A 688 -0.28 4.06 -1.56
CA ARG A 688 -1.19 4.78 -2.46
C ARG A 688 -2.63 4.83 -1.93
N HIS A 689 -3.09 3.89 -1.12
CA HIS A 689 -4.38 3.98 -0.42
C HIS A 689 -4.33 4.91 0.79
N LEU A 690 -3.20 4.95 1.51
CA LEU A 690 -3.03 5.82 2.66
C LEU A 690 -2.89 7.30 2.24
N HIS A 691 -2.25 7.59 1.10
CA HIS A 691 -2.05 8.95 0.60
C HIS A 691 -3.33 9.76 0.31
N PRO A 692 -4.36 9.24 -0.38
CA PRO A 692 -5.66 9.90 -0.50
C PRO A 692 -6.44 9.83 0.82
N PHE A 693 -6.30 8.81 1.67
CA PHE A 693 -6.93 8.85 3.00
C PHE A 693 -6.35 9.96 3.88
N LEU A 694 -5.03 10.21 3.85
CA LEU A 694 -4.36 11.29 4.57
C LEU A 694 -4.69 12.66 3.96
N ASN A 695 -4.67 12.78 2.63
CA ASN A 695 -5.03 14.03 1.95
C ASN A 695 -6.52 14.34 2.05
N LEU A 696 -7.40 13.34 1.95
CA LEU A 696 -8.83 13.47 2.21
C LEU A 696 -9.08 13.79 3.69
N LEU A 697 -8.27 13.31 4.64
CA LEU A 697 -8.35 13.75 6.04
C LEU A 697 -7.98 15.24 6.18
N VAL A 698 -6.88 15.70 5.54
CA VAL A 698 -6.44 17.10 5.63
C VAL A 698 -7.35 18.04 4.85
N VAL A 699 -7.88 17.60 3.70
CA VAL A 699 -8.76 18.37 2.81
C VAL A 699 -10.20 18.30 3.29
N CYS A 700 -10.77 17.15 3.68
CA CYS A 700 -12.09 17.11 4.31
C CYS A 700 -12.08 17.82 5.67
N GLN A 701 -11.03 17.73 6.49
CA GLN A 701 -11.03 18.47 7.77
C GLN A 701 -10.91 19.98 7.56
N ARG A 702 -10.24 20.46 6.50
CA ARG A 702 -10.24 21.90 6.14
C ARG A 702 -11.49 22.34 5.38
N CYS A 703 -11.97 21.58 4.42
CA CYS A 703 -13.14 21.91 3.59
C CYS A 703 -14.45 21.72 4.35
N TYR A 704 -14.61 20.68 5.17
CA TYR A 704 -15.81 20.50 6.00
C TYR A 704 -15.89 21.57 7.10
N PHE A 705 -14.75 21.96 7.69
CA PHE A 705 -14.71 23.05 8.67
C PHE A 705 -14.98 24.42 8.02
N PHE A 706 -14.48 24.67 6.81
CA PHE A 706 -14.67 25.93 6.09
C PHE A 706 -16.08 26.07 5.48
N TYR A 707 -16.65 24.99 4.94
CA TYR A 707 -18.01 24.99 4.37
C TYR A 707 -19.09 25.06 5.45
N ARG A 708 -18.85 24.46 6.64
CA ARG A 708 -19.79 24.44 7.78
C ARG A 708 -19.74 25.69 8.66
N MET A 709 -18.65 26.46 8.62
CA MET A 709 -18.57 27.79 9.26
C MET A 709 -19.32 28.87 8.45
N LEU A 710 -19.49 28.67 7.14
CA LEU A 710 -20.19 29.60 6.25
C LEU A 710 -21.72 29.41 6.23
N SER A 711 -22.21 28.21 6.57
CA SER A 711 -23.64 27.84 6.55
C SER A 711 -24.27 27.98 7.94
N LEU A 712 -24.65 29.20 8.31
CA LEU A 712 -25.58 29.62 9.38
C LEU A 712 -25.79 28.68 10.59
N GLY A 713 -25.15 29.02 11.71
CA GLY A 713 -25.91 29.51 12.88
C GLY A 713 -26.80 28.60 13.72
N TYR A 714 -26.59 27.27 13.81
CA TYR A 714 -27.03 26.50 15.01
C TYR A 714 -26.40 25.10 15.02
N ILE A 715 -25.42 24.86 15.89
CA ILE A 715 -24.86 23.52 16.12
C ILE A 715 -25.67 22.87 17.25
N THR A 716 -26.40 21.80 16.96
CA THR A 716 -27.06 20.99 18.01
C THR A 716 -26.07 20.01 18.65
N THR A 717 -26.24 19.76 19.94
CA THR A 717 -25.38 18.90 20.77
C THR A 717 -25.36 17.42 20.35
N ALA A 718 -26.29 16.99 19.50
CA ALA A 718 -26.35 15.64 18.94
C ALA A 718 -25.27 15.40 17.87
N GLU A 719 -24.92 16.42 17.06
CA GLU A 719 -23.93 16.29 15.98
C GLU A 719 -22.48 16.25 16.49
N ILE A 720 -22.22 16.79 17.68
CA ILE A 720 -20.91 16.71 18.35
C ILE A 720 -20.67 15.30 18.91
N ARG A 721 -21.73 14.56 19.26
CA ARG A 721 -21.61 13.21 19.82
C ARG A 721 -21.16 12.18 18.78
N GLY A 722 -21.63 12.29 17.54
CA GLY A 722 -21.21 11.42 16.43
C GLY A 722 -19.73 11.56 16.03
N LEU A 723 -19.09 12.68 16.35
CA LEU A 723 -17.65 12.88 16.13
C LEU A 723 -16.78 12.18 17.19
N LYS A 724 -17.34 11.91 18.38
CA LYS A 724 -16.59 11.38 19.53
C LYS A 724 -16.42 9.86 19.49
N GLU A 725 -17.27 9.15 18.75
CA GLU A 725 -17.17 7.69 18.52
C GLU A 725 -16.31 7.33 17.28
N GLY A 726 -15.71 8.33 16.63
CA GLY A 726 -14.76 8.16 15.54
C GLY A 726 -13.33 7.77 15.96
N SER A 727 -13.09 7.38 17.21
CA SER A 727 -11.74 7.25 17.80
C SER A 727 -11.02 5.92 17.55
N GLU A 728 -11.53 5.05 16.67
CA GLU A 728 -10.89 3.76 16.36
C GLU A 728 -10.48 3.62 14.89
N TRP A 729 -10.61 4.68 14.10
CA TRP A 729 -10.44 4.63 12.64
C TRP A 729 -8.96 4.44 12.21
N TRP A 730 -8.02 4.63 13.14
CA TRP A 730 -6.58 4.37 12.94
C TRP A 730 -6.16 2.92 13.22
N LEU A 731 -6.95 2.12 13.94
CA LEU A 731 -6.58 0.74 14.27
C LEU A 731 -6.53 -0.15 13.03
N LEU A 732 -7.49 0.02 12.12
CA LEU A 732 -7.58 -0.80 10.91
C LEU A 732 -6.46 -0.50 9.89
N PRO A 733 -6.13 0.77 9.55
CA PRO A 733 -4.95 1.11 8.74
C PRO A 733 -3.62 0.64 9.35
N CYS A 734 -3.44 0.81 10.67
CA CYS A 734 -2.23 0.36 11.36
C CYS A 734 -2.09 -1.18 11.36
N GLY A 735 -3.20 -1.90 11.58
CA GLY A 735 -3.25 -3.36 11.47
C GLY A 735 -2.93 -3.86 10.06
N LEU A 736 -3.44 -3.18 9.02
CA LEU A 736 -3.11 -3.49 7.63
C LEU A 736 -1.63 -3.28 7.32
N ILE A 737 -1.02 -2.19 7.81
CA ILE A 737 0.42 -1.96 7.65
C ILE A 737 1.21 -3.09 8.32
N LEU A 738 0.87 -3.46 9.55
CA LEU A 738 1.53 -4.56 10.27
C LEU A 738 1.41 -5.89 9.51
N PHE A 739 0.21 -6.23 9.04
CA PHE A 739 -0.05 -7.42 8.23
C PHE A 739 0.81 -7.44 6.96
N LYS A 740 0.92 -6.29 6.28
CA LYS A 740 1.73 -6.15 5.04
C LYS A 740 3.23 -6.23 5.30
N LEU A 741 3.69 -5.71 6.44
CA LEU A 741 5.09 -5.88 6.87
C LEU A 741 5.43 -7.35 7.15
N LEU A 742 4.52 -8.08 7.82
CA LEU A 742 4.67 -9.52 8.04
C LEU A 742 4.64 -10.29 6.71
N GLN A 743 3.69 -9.96 5.83
CA GLN A 743 3.60 -10.56 4.50
C GLN A 743 4.89 -10.39 3.71
N ALA A 744 5.46 -9.17 3.70
CA ALA A 744 6.71 -8.90 3.00
C ALA A 744 7.84 -9.81 3.48
N ARG A 745 7.94 -10.03 4.80
CA ARG A 745 8.95 -10.92 5.40
C ARG A 745 8.78 -12.38 5.02
N PHE A 746 7.55 -12.89 5.02
CA PHE A 746 7.28 -14.27 4.60
C PHE A 746 7.56 -14.49 3.11
N ILE A 747 7.25 -13.50 2.26
CA ILE A 747 7.63 -13.53 0.84
C ILE A 747 9.15 -13.59 0.68
N ASP A 748 9.90 -12.75 1.41
CA ASP A 748 11.37 -12.73 1.35
C ASP A 748 11.98 -14.09 1.72
N TYR A 749 11.47 -14.74 2.77
CA TYR A 749 11.91 -16.10 3.15
C TYR A 749 11.53 -17.15 2.10
N HIS A 750 10.36 -17.02 1.48
CA HIS A 750 9.94 -17.94 0.43
C HIS A 750 10.86 -17.85 -0.79
N ILE A 751 11.16 -16.63 -1.22
CA ILE A 751 12.10 -16.37 -2.33
C ILE A 751 13.48 -16.97 -2.00
N ALA A 752 13.97 -16.74 -0.78
CA ALA A 752 15.26 -17.25 -0.34
C ALA A 752 15.37 -18.78 -0.42
N ASN A 753 14.33 -19.49 0.05
CA ASN A 753 14.29 -20.95 -0.01
C ASN A 753 14.19 -21.50 -1.44
N GLN A 754 13.54 -20.76 -2.36
CA GLN A 754 13.43 -21.17 -3.76
C GLN A 754 14.74 -20.97 -4.55
N GLU A 755 15.44 -19.86 -4.32
CA GLU A 755 16.70 -19.56 -5.02
C GLU A 755 17.88 -20.37 -4.47
N ILE A 756 17.89 -20.63 -3.15
CA ILE A 756 18.98 -21.31 -2.46
C ILE A 756 18.44 -22.56 -1.78
N GLN A 757 18.64 -23.70 -2.43
CA GLN A 757 18.24 -25.02 -1.90
C GLN A 757 19.27 -25.58 -0.92
N ASP A 758 20.56 -25.32 -1.14
CA ASP A 758 21.63 -25.79 -0.27
C ASP A 758 21.93 -24.79 0.85
N LEU A 759 21.52 -25.16 2.07
CA LEU A 759 21.73 -24.37 3.29
C LEU A 759 23.21 -24.32 3.73
N MET A 760 24.03 -25.28 3.29
CA MET A 760 25.45 -25.36 3.65
C MET A 760 26.26 -24.17 3.09
N LEU A 761 25.72 -23.47 2.07
CA LEU A 761 26.29 -22.23 1.52
C LEU A 761 26.38 -21.08 2.54
N TYR A 762 25.56 -21.12 3.60
CA TYR A 762 25.58 -20.13 4.67
C TYR A 762 26.33 -20.59 5.92
N SER A 763 26.96 -21.78 5.89
CA SER A 763 27.79 -22.27 6.98
C SER A 763 28.97 -21.33 7.23
N LYS A 764 29.24 -21.05 8.51
CA LYS A 764 30.46 -20.34 8.94
C LYS A 764 31.67 -21.27 9.06
N ASP A 765 31.44 -22.57 9.14
CA ASP A 765 32.51 -23.57 9.18
C ASP A 765 32.97 -23.89 7.75
N PRO A 766 34.24 -23.61 7.39
CA PRO A 766 34.79 -23.93 6.08
C PRO A 766 34.69 -25.42 5.75
N GLY A 767 34.84 -26.30 6.75
CA GLY A 767 34.77 -27.75 6.56
C GLY A 767 33.40 -28.21 6.07
N LEU A 768 32.33 -27.64 6.64
CA LEU A 768 30.95 -27.90 6.23
C LEU A 768 30.59 -27.22 4.90
N PHE A 769 31.13 -26.02 4.64
CA PHE A 769 30.87 -25.30 3.39
C PHE A 769 31.40 -26.05 2.16
N TRP A 770 32.63 -26.58 2.25
CA TRP A 770 33.31 -27.29 1.15
C TRP A 770 32.96 -28.79 1.05
N GLN A 771 32.15 -29.33 1.97
CA GLN A 771 31.59 -30.67 1.84
C GLN A 771 30.43 -30.63 0.83
N SER A 772 30.71 -31.04 -0.42
CA SER A 772 29.71 -31.27 -1.46
C SER A 772 29.78 -32.70 -1.97
#